data_AF-A0A813IBI6-F1
#
_entry.id   AF-A0A813IBI6-F1
#
_cell.length_a   1.000
_cell.length_b   1.000
_cell.length_c   1.000
_cell.angle_alpha   90.00
_cell.angle_beta   90.00
_cell.angle_gamma   90.00
#
_symmetry.space_group_name_H-M   'P 1'
#
loop_
_entity.id
_entity.type
_entity.pdbx_description
1 polymer ?
#
loop_
_entity_poly.entity_id
_entity_poly.type
_entity_poly.pdbx_seq_one_letter_code
_entity_poly.pdbx_strand_id
1 'polypeptide(L)'
;MPPQLRIVVTGDTNSGKSTLSNAVIGRDLLPVSFQSETSVITFVVPQQVGGESAIPVLHSYEHRPDGSTRLPELRAVATGDEAIRSHLEQLNRSARTVGSSAVSCVECRVDCPLRDSLNVFVPPAAEWQHVQFLDIGGVDEVLNVAVQSCADLAYALSHRLLICVRYDQTTSRATQNLILDIRSKAPYHFDDLLARRDRCPLIFVITQADQALSDSVVADQPEVLRQSLRALLHRTLPECPELSQNVPIVVVSAKNALHNDLLPKDASESQLPDYEWPIFEELLIECAGLKRDIIQDCKVRRAAYIQMLLEGNLKLTDDQWPYYALSIWRERRDLGVKLAMGSAIAVTSVGTAVALGVYLSSTAAAGAAAAQAASASAEASAAAAAANSWWAWAFGMSGQYGSAAAAAGSAAAAAEAAAASATATATVWGLGSAVAGVSTAGLTLSATASARGTATVPAGVTSVAGMTVVHASSVGARDVRMALRAFKFAGTPSRMKAGKAYNDVLFYPDGTSQCRDAKSLASMQFPFQLCNAQRSAFLSFDGSQLRCTGGIDRPGQLWWAVPCEKEGTFLLQNLEWLCNLRAEPASWLSPDRRMAARCTPEVPGQSWRALPGSEEGTVRLQNVAHAECLFYNGLTLGCYPEAFLDQDWFVVPKVPFYIGGFKRRLLTGSGQFFWPNGAPLFKGEVRKGKLATGFVFDERSVCHGHFTFTEAGAVLDGMQPDDVELSGDGRCITCEESVSMALMGKALKPCGHGVTCESCAQKVGECPYCRTPIEGMLRMT
;
A
#
# COMPACT_ATOMS: atom_id res chain seq x y z
N MET A 1 13.60 -3.40 16.24
CA MET A 1 13.05 -2.08 16.63
C MET A 1 11.80 -1.83 15.81
N PRO A 2 10.76 -1.19 16.37
CA PRO A 2 9.59 -0.79 15.59
C PRO A 2 9.99 0.14 14.44
N PRO A 3 9.31 0.07 13.29
CA PRO A 3 9.64 0.93 12.14
C PRO A 3 9.40 2.39 12.48
N GLN A 4 10.38 3.24 12.16
CA GLN A 4 10.33 4.68 12.41
C GLN A 4 9.97 5.44 11.13
N LEU A 5 8.95 6.30 11.20
CA LEU A 5 8.63 7.25 10.14
C LEU A 5 9.70 8.35 10.16
N ARG A 6 10.29 8.61 9.00
CA ARG A 6 11.37 9.60 8.83
C ARG A 6 10.88 10.69 7.92
N ILE A 7 10.77 11.89 8.48
CA ILE A 7 10.39 13.11 7.79
C ILE A 7 11.66 13.95 7.66
N VAL A 8 12.16 14.12 6.44
CA VAL A 8 13.37 14.91 6.18
C VAL A 8 12.96 16.34 5.83
N VAL A 9 13.53 17.32 6.53
CA VAL A 9 13.35 18.75 6.28
C VAL A 9 14.52 19.25 5.46
N THR A 10 14.26 19.71 4.24
CA THR A 10 15.29 20.09 3.28
C THR A 10 14.96 21.39 2.55
N GLY A 11 15.93 21.97 1.87
CA GLY A 11 15.84 23.29 1.26
C GLY A 11 17.19 24.00 1.24
N ASP A 12 17.26 25.08 0.48
CA ASP A 12 18.46 25.92 0.38
C ASP A 12 18.87 26.49 1.75
N THR A 13 20.12 26.92 1.87
CA THR A 13 20.60 27.68 3.03
C THR A 13 19.71 28.91 3.21
N ASN A 14 19.37 29.21 4.47
CA ASN A 14 18.47 30.31 4.82
C ASN A 14 17.02 30.18 4.29
N SER A 15 16.55 28.99 3.91
CA SER A 15 15.13 28.73 3.65
C SER A 15 14.30 28.47 4.92
N GLY A 16 14.83 28.74 6.12
CA GLY A 16 14.09 28.61 7.37
C GLY A 16 13.84 27.18 7.87
N LYS A 17 14.63 26.18 7.42
CA LYS A 17 14.51 24.76 7.84
C LYS A 17 14.52 24.57 9.36
N SER A 18 15.59 25.00 10.04
CA SER A 18 15.72 24.83 11.49
C SER A 18 14.68 25.66 12.26
N THR A 19 14.26 26.81 11.73
CA THR A 19 13.13 27.59 12.28
C THR A 19 11.81 26.84 12.18
N LEU A 20 11.55 26.18 11.04
CA LEU A 20 10.36 25.34 10.85
C LEU A 20 10.36 24.17 11.85
N SER A 21 11.49 23.47 11.98
CA SER A 21 11.65 22.41 12.97
C SER A 21 11.44 22.90 14.41
N ASN A 22 12.00 24.06 14.78
CA ASN A 22 11.76 24.67 16.08
C ASN A 22 10.28 25.01 16.30
N ALA A 23 9.57 25.50 15.28
CA ALA A 23 8.14 25.79 15.36
C ALA A 23 7.29 24.52 15.54
N VAL A 24 7.67 23.40 14.90
CA VAL A 24 7.04 22.07 15.10
C VAL A 24 7.29 21.56 16.53
N ILE A 25 8.50 21.76 17.07
CA ILE A 25 8.84 21.44 18.46
C ILE A 25 8.11 22.37 19.44
N GLY A 26 7.77 23.59 19.01
CA GLY A 26 7.26 24.65 19.88
C GLY A 26 8.34 25.27 20.78
N ARG A 27 9.62 25.06 20.47
CA ARG A 27 10.77 25.57 21.25
C ARG A 27 11.93 25.93 20.34
N ASP A 28 12.70 26.94 20.74
CA ASP A 28 13.88 27.38 20.01
C ASP A 28 15.09 26.50 20.35
N LEU A 29 15.14 25.28 19.82
CA LEU A 29 16.15 24.29 20.21
C LEU A 29 17.31 24.20 19.22
N LEU A 30 17.01 24.14 17.93
CA LEU A 30 18.00 24.12 16.85
C LEU A 30 18.55 25.54 16.62
N PRO A 31 19.84 25.70 16.31
CA PRO A 31 20.40 27.03 16.07
C PRO A 31 19.79 27.68 14.83
N VAL A 32 19.23 28.87 15.02
CA VAL A 32 18.65 29.70 13.95
C VAL A 32 19.45 30.97 13.82
N SER A 33 20.37 31.05 12.86
CA SER A 33 21.01 32.30 12.47
C SER A 33 21.26 32.32 10.98
N PHE A 34 21.26 33.52 10.39
CA PHE A 34 21.55 33.72 8.97
C PHE A 34 22.96 33.20 8.59
N GLN A 35 23.88 33.13 9.56
CA GLN A 35 25.25 32.63 9.40
C GLN A 35 25.43 31.16 9.84
N SER A 36 24.45 30.57 10.55
CA SER A 36 24.48 29.16 10.93
C SER A 36 23.98 28.34 9.76
N GLU A 37 24.89 27.98 8.86
CA GLU A 37 24.64 26.87 7.94
C GLU A 37 24.61 25.58 8.77
N THR A 38 23.73 24.65 8.43
CA THR A 38 23.46 23.47 9.27
C THR A 38 24.30 22.31 8.74
N SER A 39 25.58 22.24 9.11
CA SER A 39 26.47 21.21 8.55
C SER A 39 26.35 19.84 9.25
N VAL A 40 25.54 19.74 10.32
CA VAL A 40 25.32 18.55 11.16
C VAL A 40 23.91 18.01 10.93
N ILE A 41 23.74 16.69 10.74
CA ILE A 41 22.40 16.08 10.70
C ILE A 41 21.84 16.03 12.12
N THR A 42 20.69 16.64 12.32
CA THR A 42 20.00 16.59 13.62
C THR A 42 18.69 15.84 13.52
N PHE A 43 18.60 14.73 14.27
CA PHE A 43 17.40 13.93 14.46
C PHE A 43 16.63 14.48 15.65
N VAL A 44 15.44 15.00 15.40
CA VAL A 44 14.50 15.39 16.45
C VAL A 44 13.53 14.23 16.64
N VAL A 45 13.51 13.69 17.86
CA VAL A 45 12.69 12.54 18.25
C VAL A 45 11.69 13.02 19.31
N PRO A 46 10.39 13.10 18.95
CA PRO A 46 9.32 13.40 19.89
C PRO A 46 9.34 12.44 21.09
N GLN A 47 9.48 12.97 22.31
CA GLN A 47 9.31 12.19 23.54
C GLN A 47 7.84 11.91 23.80
N GLN A 48 7.57 10.76 24.42
CA GLN A 48 6.22 10.43 24.88
C GLN A 48 5.81 11.36 26.02
N VAL A 49 4.59 11.89 25.92
CA VAL A 49 3.91 12.59 27.01
C VAL A 49 3.72 11.60 28.17
N GLY A 50 4.43 11.81 29.28
CA GLY A 50 4.36 10.96 30.48
C GLY A 50 5.69 10.63 31.17
N GLY A 51 6.84 10.99 30.58
CA GLY A 51 8.14 10.91 31.26
C GLY A 51 8.34 12.07 32.26
N GLU A 52 8.88 11.79 33.44
CA GLU A 52 9.08 12.73 34.56
C GLU A 52 10.05 13.92 34.29
N SER A 53 10.48 14.14 33.05
CA SER A 53 11.25 15.33 32.69
C SER A 53 11.01 15.73 31.23
N ALA A 54 10.32 16.85 31.02
CA ALA A 54 10.10 17.49 29.71
C ALA A 54 11.33 18.29 29.21
N ILE A 55 12.51 18.01 29.77
CA ILE A 55 13.75 18.71 29.46
C ILE A 55 14.40 17.99 28.28
N PRO A 56 14.66 18.69 27.17
CA PRO A 56 15.24 18.03 26.01
C PRO A 56 16.66 17.58 26.30
N VAL A 57 17.05 16.46 25.69
CA VAL A 57 18.39 15.88 25.82
C VAL A 57 18.99 15.68 24.44
N LEU A 58 20.20 16.20 24.24
CA LEU A 58 21.01 15.97 23.06
C LEU A 58 21.95 14.79 23.31
N HIS A 59 21.85 13.80 22.44
CA HIS A 59 22.78 12.70 22.32
C HIS A 59 23.64 12.93 21.09
N SER A 60 24.95 12.70 21.21
CA SER A 60 25.87 12.75 20.07
C SER A 60 26.46 11.38 19.81
N TYR A 61 26.53 11.00 18.53
CA TYR A 61 27.29 9.85 18.09
C TYR A 61 28.68 10.30 17.68
N GLU A 62 29.67 10.09 18.55
CA GLU A 62 31.07 10.20 18.16
C GLU A 62 31.52 8.91 17.49
N HIS A 63 31.71 8.96 16.18
CA HIS A 63 32.38 7.88 15.47
C HIS A 63 33.84 7.82 15.95
N ARG A 64 34.18 6.77 16.71
CA ARG A 64 35.56 6.56 17.11
C ARG A 64 36.41 6.28 15.86
N PRO A 65 37.52 7.02 15.65
CA PRO A 65 38.41 6.81 14.53
C PRO A 65 39.18 5.47 14.60
N ASP A 66 39.02 4.70 15.68
CA ASP A 66 39.72 3.43 15.93
C ASP A 66 39.19 2.24 15.11
N GLY A 67 38.13 2.42 14.31
CA GLY A 67 37.55 1.37 13.48
C GLY A 67 36.92 0.23 14.30
N SER A 68 36.73 0.41 15.62
CA SER A 68 36.14 -0.62 16.46
C SER A 68 34.65 -0.79 16.14
N THR A 69 34.24 -2.03 15.89
CA THR A 69 32.86 -2.42 15.52
C THR A 69 31.88 -2.45 16.70
N ARG A 70 32.27 -1.91 17.87
CA ARG A 70 31.33 -1.78 18.98
C ARG A 70 30.31 -0.71 18.62
N LEU A 71 29.03 -1.04 18.80
CA LEU A 71 27.94 -0.09 18.62
C LEU A 71 28.27 1.20 19.39
N PRO A 72 28.24 2.37 18.74
CA PRO A 72 28.54 3.63 19.40
C PRO A 72 27.57 3.82 20.57
N GLU A 73 28.11 4.04 21.78
CA GLU A 73 27.29 4.36 22.95
C GLU A 73 26.68 5.74 22.75
N LEU A 74 25.34 5.86 22.76
CA LEU A 74 24.70 7.18 22.87
C LEU A 74 25.09 7.80 24.21
N ARG A 75 25.83 8.91 24.16
CA ARG A 75 26.12 9.71 25.34
C ARG A 75 25.29 10.99 25.29
N ALA A 76 24.58 11.27 26.38
CA ALA A 76 23.97 12.58 26.57
C ALA A 76 25.09 13.61 26.73
N VAL A 77 25.14 14.59 25.82
CA VAL A 77 26.19 15.61 25.76
C VAL A 77 25.71 16.98 26.23
N ALA A 78 24.40 17.24 26.12
CA ALA A 78 23.78 18.46 26.61
C ALA A 78 22.32 18.19 27.01
N THR A 79 21.83 18.95 28.00
CA THR A 79 20.46 18.85 28.52
C THR A 79 19.89 20.26 28.70
N GLY A 80 18.68 20.51 28.20
CA GLY A 80 18.02 21.81 28.21
C GLY A 80 18.31 22.66 26.96
N ASP A 81 17.36 23.52 26.61
CA ASP A 81 17.29 24.24 25.33
C ASP A 81 18.57 25.02 24.99
N GLU A 82 19.06 25.85 25.93
CA GLU A 82 20.24 26.70 25.72
C GLU A 82 21.54 25.90 25.57
N ALA A 83 21.73 24.87 26.41
CA ALA A 83 22.90 24.01 26.35
C ALA A 83 22.94 23.19 25.04
N ILE A 84 21.79 22.68 24.60
CA ILE A 84 21.65 21.97 23.33
C ILE A 84 21.96 22.90 22.17
N ARG A 85 21.36 24.09 22.13
CA ARG A 85 21.60 25.09 21.08
C ARG A 85 23.08 25.45 20.99
N SER A 86 23.70 25.80 22.12
CA SER A 86 25.13 26.17 22.18
C SER A 86 26.04 25.03 21.71
N HIS A 87 25.72 23.79 22.08
CA HIS A 87 26.49 22.62 21.64
C HIS A 87 26.34 22.36 20.13
N LEU A 88 25.11 22.45 19.58
CA LEU A 88 24.88 22.33 18.14
C LEU A 88 25.57 23.44 17.34
N GLU A 89 25.61 24.68 17.85
CA GLU A 89 26.39 25.77 17.24
C GLU A 89 27.89 25.49 17.24
N GLN A 90 28.42 24.91 18.32
CA GLN A 90 29.81 24.50 18.39
C GLN A 90 30.12 23.38 17.38
N LEU A 91 29.23 22.38 17.27
CA LEU A 91 29.39 21.28 16.31
C LEU A 91 29.33 21.77 14.86
N ASN A 92 28.36 22.62 14.52
CA ASN A 92 28.26 23.23 13.19
C ASN A 92 29.51 24.05 12.84
N ARG A 93 30.05 24.84 13.79
CA ARG A 93 31.31 25.58 13.58
C ARG A 93 32.50 24.63 13.37
N SER A 94 32.58 23.57 14.16
CA SER A 94 33.67 22.58 14.10
C SER A 94 33.64 21.79 12.78
N ALA A 95 32.45 21.43 12.30
CA ALA A 95 32.26 20.73 11.04
C ALA A 95 32.72 21.57 9.83
N ARG A 96 32.74 22.90 9.95
CA ARG A 96 33.18 23.82 8.89
C ARG A 96 34.65 24.21 8.92
N THR A 97 35.32 24.12 10.07
CA THR A 97 36.73 24.48 10.15
C THR A 97 37.56 23.54 9.26
N VAL A 98 37.96 24.07 8.11
CA VAL A 98 38.58 23.41 6.96
C VAL A 98 39.85 22.65 7.35
N GLY A 99 39.89 21.34 7.11
CA GLY A 99 41.11 20.53 7.21
C GLY A 99 40.95 19.18 7.90
N SER A 100 39.82 18.90 8.57
CA SER A 100 39.54 17.54 9.05
C SER A 100 39.15 16.66 7.88
N SER A 101 40.10 15.87 7.37
CA SER A 101 39.85 14.74 6.47
C SER A 101 38.94 13.68 7.10
N ALA A 102 38.71 13.74 8.40
CA ALA A 102 37.63 13.05 9.08
C ALA A 102 36.39 13.93 9.05
N VAL A 103 35.66 13.91 7.94
CA VAL A 103 34.32 14.49 7.93
C VAL A 103 33.40 13.51 8.65
N SER A 104 33.39 13.60 9.98
CA SER A 104 32.43 12.89 10.80
C SER A 104 31.08 13.58 10.59
N CYS A 105 30.19 12.97 9.81
CA CYS A 105 28.77 13.31 9.88
C CYS A 105 28.36 13.06 11.33
N VAL A 106 28.24 14.14 12.11
CA VAL A 106 27.85 14.02 13.52
C VAL A 106 26.35 13.82 13.50
N GLU A 107 25.92 12.63 13.88
CA GLU A 107 24.51 12.37 14.11
C GLU A 107 24.19 12.89 15.51
N CYS A 108 23.28 13.86 15.57
CA CYS A 108 22.77 14.40 16.82
C CYS A 108 21.34 13.95 17.00
N ARG A 109 21.01 13.35 18.15
CA ARG A 109 19.64 12.96 18.49
C ARG A 109 19.13 13.82 19.63
N VAL A 110 18.08 14.59 19.37
CA VAL A 110 17.39 15.41 20.36
C VAL A 110 16.09 14.72 20.73
N ASP A 111 15.99 14.28 21.98
CA ASP A 111 14.73 13.79 22.53
C ASP A 111 13.99 14.97 23.18
N CYS A 112 12.84 15.39 22.64
CA CYS A 112 12.08 16.56 23.13
C CYS A 112 10.56 16.39 22.94
N PRO A 113 9.70 17.02 23.78
CA PRO A 113 8.26 17.06 23.50
C PRO A 113 7.97 17.92 22.25
N LEU A 114 6.88 17.61 21.54
CA LEU A 114 6.35 18.47 20.47
C LEU A 114 5.51 19.61 21.04
N ARG A 115 5.16 20.59 20.18
CA ARG A 115 4.23 21.67 20.52
C ARG A 115 2.88 21.11 20.97
N ASP A 116 2.24 21.81 21.92
CA ASP A 116 0.98 21.38 22.52
C ASP A 116 -0.13 21.16 21.49
N SER A 117 -0.24 22.00 20.45
CA SER A 117 -1.21 21.83 19.35
C SER A 117 -1.11 20.46 18.67
N LEU A 118 0.11 19.94 18.50
CA LEU A 118 0.38 18.61 17.94
C LEU A 118 0.16 17.47 18.95
N ASN A 119 0.10 17.80 20.24
CA ASN A 119 -0.13 16.86 21.35
C ASN A 119 -1.60 16.76 21.80
N VAL A 120 -2.53 17.56 21.25
CA VAL A 120 -3.93 17.61 21.74
C VAL A 120 -4.90 16.69 20.98
N PHE A 121 -4.57 16.24 19.76
CA PHE A 121 -5.48 15.42 18.94
C PHE A 121 -5.44 13.93 19.28
N VAL A 122 -6.51 13.42 19.88
CA VAL A 122 -6.63 12.05 20.42
C VAL A 122 -6.54 10.97 19.32
N PRO A 123 -5.67 9.94 19.44
CA PRO A 123 -4.75 9.64 20.54
C PRO A 123 -3.31 10.16 20.28
N PRO A 124 -2.90 11.30 20.85
CA PRO A 124 -1.88 12.17 20.24
C PRO A 124 -0.46 11.68 20.52
N ALA A 125 -0.15 11.27 21.74
CA ALA A 125 1.22 10.91 22.12
C ALA A 125 1.69 9.55 21.58
N ALA A 126 0.79 8.66 21.17
CA ALA A 126 1.12 7.34 20.65
C ALA A 126 1.44 7.34 19.14
N GLU A 127 0.83 8.27 18.40
CA GLU A 127 1.02 8.38 16.95
C GLU A 127 2.38 8.98 16.61
N TRP A 128 2.85 9.96 17.39
CA TRP A 128 4.20 10.51 17.28
C TRP A 128 5.32 9.56 17.71
N GLN A 129 4.99 8.46 18.40
CA GLN A 129 5.98 7.43 18.72
C GLN A 129 6.55 6.86 17.43
N HIS A 130 7.88 6.89 17.35
CA HIS A 130 8.63 6.43 16.18
C HIS A 130 8.55 7.37 14.98
N VAL A 131 8.11 8.62 15.14
CA VAL A 131 8.35 9.67 14.14
C VAL A 131 9.71 10.31 14.42
N GLN A 132 10.47 10.61 13.37
CA GLN A 132 11.75 11.30 13.43
C GLN A 132 11.75 12.43 12.41
N PHE A 133 12.04 13.64 12.86
CA PHE A 133 12.34 14.75 11.96
C PHE A 133 13.85 14.84 11.78
N LEU A 134 14.30 14.94 10.53
CA LEU A 134 15.72 15.07 10.20
C LEU A 134 15.93 16.46 9.62
N ASP A 135 16.59 17.34 10.39
CA ASP A 135 17.09 18.62 9.88
C ASP A 135 18.47 18.38 9.24
N ILE A 136 18.59 18.71 7.96
CA ILE A 136 19.81 18.52 7.17
C ILE A 136 20.32 19.86 6.64
N GLY A 137 21.60 19.90 6.26
CA GLY A 137 22.24 21.09 5.70
C GLY A 137 21.61 21.61 4.41
N GLY A 138 21.97 22.84 4.07
CA GLY A 138 21.55 23.43 2.80
C GLY A 138 22.08 22.63 1.62
N VAL A 139 21.23 22.39 0.62
CA VAL A 139 21.64 21.64 -0.59
C VAL A 139 22.67 22.42 -1.41
N ASP A 140 22.69 23.74 -1.25
CA ASP A 140 23.68 24.65 -1.81
C ASP A 140 25.05 24.60 -1.11
N GLU A 141 25.22 23.83 -0.02
CA GLU A 141 26.54 23.51 0.57
C GLU A 141 27.33 22.50 -0.29
N VAL A 142 27.37 22.70 -1.61
CA VAL A 142 28.00 21.80 -2.60
C VAL A 142 29.50 21.61 -2.39
N LEU A 143 30.15 22.53 -1.68
CA LEU A 143 31.58 22.42 -1.36
C LEU A 143 31.86 21.45 -0.19
N ASN A 144 30.84 21.07 0.59
CA ASN A 144 30.97 20.13 1.69
C ASN A 144 30.45 18.73 1.28
N VAL A 145 31.38 17.90 0.78
CA VAL A 145 31.09 16.55 0.26
C VAL A 145 30.36 15.66 1.28
N ALA A 146 30.59 15.84 2.57
CA ALA A 146 29.89 15.04 3.58
C ALA A 146 28.47 15.52 3.81
N VAL A 147 28.22 16.83 3.80
CA VAL A 147 26.84 17.36 3.87
C VAL A 147 26.04 16.85 2.68
N GLN A 148 26.64 16.84 1.49
CA GLN A 148 26.04 16.23 0.29
C GLN A 148 25.78 14.73 0.47
N SER A 149 26.77 13.97 0.93
CA SER A 149 26.61 12.51 1.17
C SER A 149 25.53 12.20 2.21
N CYS A 150 25.43 13.05 3.24
CA CYS A 150 24.45 12.95 4.30
C CYS A 150 23.04 13.36 3.82
N ALA A 151 22.93 14.38 2.96
CA ALA A 151 21.68 14.71 2.28
C ALA A 151 21.22 13.58 1.35
N ASP A 152 22.12 12.99 0.56
CA ASP A 152 21.82 11.84 -0.31
C ASP A 152 21.27 10.67 0.50
N LEU A 153 21.91 10.35 1.63
CA LEU A 153 21.47 9.28 2.52
C LEU A 153 20.12 9.62 3.16
N ALA A 154 19.91 10.87 3.56
CA ALA A 154 18.64 11.33 4.11
C ALA A 154 17.50 11.18 3.09
N TYR A 155 17.71 11.59 1.83
CA TYR A 155 16.72 11.42 0.75
C TYR A 155 16.48 9.93 0.43
N ALA A 156 17.54 9.13 0.41
CA ALA A 156 17.45 7.69 0.18
C ALA A 156 16.70 6.95 1.30
N LEU A 157 16.66 7.53 2.51
CA LEU A 157 16.04 6.95 3.69
C LEU A 157 14.72 7.61 4.09
N SER A 158 14.35 8.74 3.49
CA SER A 158 13.14 9.47 3.79
C SER A 158 11.90 8.67 3.43
N HIS A 159 10.87 8.81 4.27
CA HIS A 159 9.52 8.36 3.97
C HIS A 159 8.67 9.54 3.48
N ARG A 160 8.94 10.73 4.03
CA ARG A 160 8.39 12.04 3.63
C ARG A 160 9.51 13.08 3.50
N LEU A 161 9.31 14.04 2.62
CA LEU A 161 10.17 15.21 2.44
C LEU A 161 9.36 16.48 2.64
N LEU A 162 9.79 17.31 3.60
CA LEU A 162 9.34 18.69 3.74
C LEU A 162 10.36 19.58 3.00
N ILE A 163 9.94 20.17 1.89
CA ILE A 163 10.80 20.99 1.03
C ILE A 163 10.51 22.47 1.35
N CYS A 164 11.39 23.08 2.13
CA CYS A 164 11.33 24.48 2.51
C CYS A 164 11.83 25.36 1.36
N VAL A 165 10.93 26.19 0.83
CA VAL A 165 11.20 27.18 -0.22
C VAL A 165 11.03 28.56 0.39
N ARG A 166 12.01 29.46 0.24
CA ARG A 166 11.86 30.84 0.70
C ARG A 166 10.84 31.57 -0.19
N TYR A 167 10.03 32.48 0.36
CA TYR A 167 8.95 33.13 -0.37
C TYR A 167 9.37 33.78 -1.72
N ASP A 168 10.54 34.41 -1.76
CA ASP A 168 11.13 35.06 -2.94
C ASP A 168 11.83 34.07 -3.90
N GLN A 169 11.93 32.79 -3.53
CA GLN A 169 12.57 31.74 -4.31
C GLN A 169 11.59 30.82 -5.05
N THR A 170 10.28 31.05 -4.94
CA THR A 170 9.22 30.23 -5.55
C THR A 170 9.31 30.06 -7.07
N THR A 171 10.04 30.94 -7.76
CA THR A 171 10.32 30.85 -9.22
C THR A 171 11.80 30.70 -9.55
N SER A 172 12.65 30.55 -8.52
CA SER A 172 14.10 30.62 -8.67
C SER A 172 14.68 29.37 -9.33
N ARG A 173 15.82 29.55 -10.01
CA ARG A 173 16.60 28.43 -10.56
C ARG A 173 17.20 27.55 -9.45
N ALA A 174 17.46 28.12 -8.27
CA ALA A 174 17.97 27.37 -7.12
C ALA A 174 16.95 26.32 -6.66
N THR A 175 15.69 26.73 -6.47
CA THR A 175 14.58 25.82 -6.16
C THR A 175 14.35 24.78 -7.25
N GLN A 176 14.46 25.16 -8.53
CA GLN A 176 14.40 24.20 -9.65
C GLN A 176 15.52 23.15 -9.55
N ASN A 177 16.76 23.57 -9.30
CA ASN A 177 17.90 22.66 -9.19
C ASN A 177 17.75 21.75 -7.97
N LEU A 178 17.25 22.27 -6.84
CA LEU A 178 16.93 21.49 -5.64
C LEU A 178 15.94 20.36 -5.95
N ILE A 179 14.84 20.67 -6.64
CA ILE A 179 13.83 19.67 -7.02
C ILE A 179 14.44 18.59 -7.92
N LEU A 180 15.23 18.98 -8.93
CA LEU A 180 15.91 18.03 -9.82
C LEU A 180 16.94 17.17 -9.08
N ASP A 181 17.67 17.74 -8.13
CA ASP A 181 18.65 17.03 -7.32
C ASP A 181 17.97 15.97 -6.44
N ILE A 182 16.92 16.35 -5.69
CA ILE A 182 16.12 15.41 -4.89
C ILE A 182 15.54 14.31 -5.78
N ARG A 183 14.98 14.66 -6.95
CA ARG A 183 14.44 13.70 -7.91
C ARG A 183 15.49 12.71 -8.39
N SER A 184 16.71 13.17 -8.65
CA SER A 184 17.80 12.29 -9.09
C SER A 184 18.22 11.29 -8.01
N LYS A 185 18.16 11.70 -6.73
CA LYS A 185 18.61 10.91 -5.57
C LYS A 185 17.53 10.01 -4.98
N ALA A 186 16.27 10.44 -5.04
CA ALA A 186 15.11 9.72 -4.54
C ALA A 186 13.92 9.77 -5.53
N PRO A 187 14.07 9.19 -6.74
CA PRO A 187 13.05 9.27 -7.79
C PRO A 187 11.73 8.59 -7.42
N TYR A 188 11.74 7.64 -6.49
CA TYR A 188 10.54 6.98 -5.98
C TYR A 188 9.61 7.89 -5.14
N HIS A 189 10.01 9.14 -4.90
CA HIS A 189 9.14 10.19 -4.36
C HIS A 189 8.42 11.00 -5.44
N PHE A 190 8.77 10.83 -6.73
CA PHE A 190 8.22 11.58 -7.86
C PHE A 190 7.46 10.64 -8.79
N ASP A 191 6.19 10.40 -8.47
CA ASP A 191 5.29 9.53 -9.21
C ASP A 191 3.86 10.10 -9.10
N ASP A 192 3.16 10.23 -10.23
CA ASP A 192 1.80 10.79 -10.31
C ASP A 192 0.77 9.98 -9.54
N LEU A 193 0.98 8.66 -9.43
CA LEU A 193 0.11 7.81 -8.60
C LEU A 193 0.12 8.22 -7.12
N LEU A 194 1.09 9.05 -6.71
CA LEU A 194 1.28 9.52 -5.35
C LEU A 194 0.72 10.92 -5.09
N ALA A 195 0.12 11.55 -6.10
CA ALA A 195 -0.41 12.91 -6.04
C ALA A 195 -1.62 13.07 -5.09
N ARG A 196 -1.98 12.05 -4.29
CA ARG A 196 -3.03 12.12 -3.27
C ARG A 196 -2.53 12.85 -2.03
N ARG A 197 -3.27 13.88 -1.59
CA ARG A 197 -2.90 14.78 -0.48
C ARG A 197 -2.43 14.05 0.79
N ASP A 198 -3.14 13.00 1.20
CA ASP A 198 -2.88 12.20 2.41
C ASP A 198 -1.66 11.28 2.29
N ARG A 199 -1.28 10.89 1.06
CA ARG A 199 -0.19 9.94 0.77
C ARG A 199 0.94 10.53 -0.04
N CYS A 200 0.92 11.83 -0.34
CA CYS A 200 1.95 12.49 -1.11
C CYS A 200 3.29 12.53 -0.36
N PRO A 201 4.36 11.89 -0.87
CA PRO A 201 5.65 11.85 -0.18
C PRO A 201 6.32 13.23 -0.03
N LEU A 202 5.88 14.21 -0.81
CA LEU A 202 6.42 15.56 -0.85
C LEU A 202 5.42 16.54 -0.24
N ILE A 203 5.90 17.44 0.61
CA ILE A 203 5.15 18.61 1.08
C ILE A 203 6.04 19.82 0.87
N PHE A 204 5.59 20.78 0.07
CA PHE A 204 6.29 22.04 -0.12
C PHE A 204 5.83 23.06 0.91
N VAL A 205 6.79 23.69 1.58
CA VAL A 205 6.54 24.68 2.62
C VAL A 205 7.17 25.99 2.19
N ILE A 206 6.34 26.95 1.79
CA ILE A 206 6.80 28.31 1.47
C ILE A 206 6.99 29.05 2.79
N THR A 207 8.24 29.24 3.18
CA THR A 207 8.65 29.81 4.46
C THR A 207 8.90 31.32 4.36
N GLN A 208 9.04 31.97 5.53
CA GLN A 208 9.29 33.42 5.65
C GLN A 208 8.20 34.26 4.98
N ALA A 209 6.97 33.75 4.94
CA ALA A 209 5.82 34.43 4.33
C ALA A 209 5.50 35.78 4.99
N ASP A 210 5.96 36.01 6.23
CA ASP A 210 5.87 37.29 6.93
C ASP A 210 6.62 38.41 6.22
N GLN A 211 7.74 38.11 5.58
CA GLN A 211 8.50 39.09 4.80
C GLN A 211 7.81 39.42 3.46
N ALA A 212 7.11 38.45 2.87
CA ALA A 212 6.32 38.70 1.67
C ALA A 212 5.21 39.73 1.96
N LEU A 213 4.49 39.52 3.08
CA LEU A 213 3.32 40.32 3.46
C LEU A 213 3.68 41.70 3.98
N SER A 214 4.88 41.90 4.54
CA SER A 214 5.36 43.24 4.91
C SER A 214 5.61 44.15 3.71
N ASP A 215 5.95 43.55 2.56
CA ASP A 215 6.43 44.29 1.39
C ASP A 215 5.30 44.70 0.42
N SER A 216 4.06 44.20 0.58
CA SER A 216 2.96 44.55 -0.32
C SER A 216 1.60 44.68 0.36
N VAL A 217 0.77 45.57 -0.20
CA VAL A 217 -0.60 45.88 0.25
C VAL A 217 -1.64 44.87 -0.28
N VAL A 218 -1.24 43.82 -1.01
CA VAL A 218 -2.18 42.96 -1.75
C VAL A 218 -2.59 41.74 -0.93
N ALA A 219 -3.90 41.56 -0.71
CA ALA A 219 -4.48 40.47 0.06
C ALA A 219 -4.29 39.06 -0.55
N ASP A 220 -4.01 38.95 -1.85
CA ASP A 220 -3.93 37.68 -2.58
C ASP A 220 -2.53 37.02 -2.61
N GLN A 221 -1.59 37.50 -1.79
CA GLN A 221 -0.19 37.06 -1.84
C GLN A 221 0.04 35.55 -1.66
N PRO A 222 -0.59 34.84 -0.69
CA PRO A 222 -0.32 33.42 -0.49
C PRO A 222 -0.64 32.57 -1.72
N GLU A 223 -1.75 32.87 -2.40
CA GLU A 223 -2.15 32.15 -3.60
C GLU A 223 -1.22 32.43 -4.78
N VAL A 224 -0.74 33.67 -4.93
CA VAL A 224 0.28 34.01 -5.95
C VAL A 224 1.58 33.23 -5.71
N LEU A 225 2.01 33.09 -4.45
CA LEU A 225 3.19 32.30 -4.10
C LEU A 225 3.00 30.81 -4.42
N ARG A 226 1.82 30.23 -4.11
CA ARG A 226 1.49 28.84 -4.47
C ARG A 226 1.47 28.64 -5.98
N GLN A 227 0.80 29.52 -6.73
CA GLN A 227 0.72 29.44 -8.19
C GLN A 227 2.09 29.58 -8.84
N SER A 228 2.94 30.46 -8.31
CA SER A 228 4.32 30.63 -8.76
C SER A 228 5.14 29.34 -8.59
N LEU A 229 5.04 28.71 -7.41
CA LEU A 229 5.72 27.44 -7.14
C LEU A 229 5.13 26.28 -7.97
N ARG A 230 3.79 26.21 -8.14
CA ARG A 230 3.15 25.22 -9.04
C ARG A 230 3.62 25.36 -10.48
N ALA A 231 3.70 26.59 -11.00
CA ALA A 231 4.21 26.83 -12.34
C ALA A 231 5.68 26.38 -12.48
N LEU A 232 6.50 26.60 -11.44
CA LEU A 232 7.86 26.08 -11.39
C LEU A 232 7.89 24.54 -11.39
N LEU A 233 7.04 23.89 -10.60
CA LEU A 233 6.92 22.43 -10.53
C LEU A 233 6.51 21.84 -11.87
N HIS A 234 5.47 22.35 -12.51
CA HIS A 234 5.05 21.90 -13.84
C HIS A 234 6.15 22.03 -14.89
N ARG A 235 6.95 23.12 -14.84
CA ARG A 235 8.09 23.30 -15.75
C ARG A 235 9.25 22.33 -15.44
N THR A 236 9.42 21.96 -14.18
CA THR A 236 10.57 21.17 -13.71
C THR A 236 10.31 19.66 -13.78
N LEU A 237 9.05 19.26 -13.63
CA LEU A 237 8.58 17.87 -13.58
C LEU A 237 7.54 17.61 -14.67
N PRO A 238 7.89 17.77 -15.96
CA PRO A 238 6.93 17.63 -17.06
C PRO A 238 6.37 16.21 -17.18
N GLU A 239 7.08 15.22 -16.63
CA GLU A 239 6.66 13.82 -16.59
C GLU A 239 5.79 13.45 -15.38
N CYS A 240 5.57 14.38 -14.44
CA CYS A 240 4.69 14.18 -13.29
C CYS A 240 3.66 15.33 -13.16
N PRO A 241 2.76 15.50 -14.15
CA PRO A 241 1.76 16.56 -14.13
C PRO A 241 0.80 16.47 -12.94
N GLU A 242 0.34 15.27 -12.55
CA GLU A 242 -0.60 15.13 -11.44
C GLU A 242 0.06 15.49 -10.11
N LEU A 243 1.31 15.06 -9.90
CA LEU A 243 2.09 15.42 -8.72
C LEU A 243 2.30 16.93 -8.66
N SER A 244 2.69 17.56 -9.78
CA SER A 244 2.93 19.01 -9.83
C SER A 244 1.68 19.83 -9.50
N GLN A 245 0.50 19.30 -9.85
CA GLN A 245 -0.79 19.95 -9.61
C GLN A 245 -1.29 19.75 -8.18
N ASN A 246 -1.18 18.54 -7.65
CA ASN A 246 -1.84 18.13 -6.40
C ASN A 246 -0.90 18.04 -5.19
N VAL A 247 0.41 18.22 -5.37
CA VAL A 247 1.36 18.22 -4.24
C VAL A 247 0.93 19.29 -3.21
N PRO A 248 0.90 18.95 -1.91
CA PRO A 248 0.60 19.93 -0.86
C PRO A 248 1.64 21.07 -0.88
N ILE A 249 1.15 22.30 -1.01
CA ILE A 249 1.95 23.53 -0.88
C ILE A 249 1.30 24.39 0.19
N VAL A 250 2.01 24.64 1.28
CA VAL A 250 1.53 25.48 2.39
C VAL A 250 2.40 26.73 2.52
N VAL A 251 1.77 27.87 2.81
CA VAL A 251 2.45 29.15 3.03
C VAL A 251 2.47 29.47 4.52
N VAL A 252 3.67 29.45 5.12
CA VAL A 252 3.83 29.57 6.57
C VAL A 252 4.87 30.62 6.98
N SER A 253 4.64 31.26 8.12
CA SER A 253 5.68 31.96 8.86
C SER A 253 6.02 31.16 10.12
N ALA A 254 7.05 30.31 10.02
CA ALA A 254 7.52 29.51 11.15
C ALA A 254 7.99 30.38 12.33
N LYS A 255 8.57 31.56 12.05
CA LYS A 255 8.97 32.54 13.06
C LYS A 255 7.77 33.04 13.86
N ASN A 256 6.69 33.43 13.16
CA ASN A 256 5.45 33.84 13.83
C ASN A 256 4.82 32.66 14.57
N ALA A 257 4.78 31.46 13.99
CA ALA A 257 4.24 30.29 14.66
C ALA A 257 4.97 29.96 15.98
N LEU A 258 6.31 30.03 15.97
CA LEU A 258 7.17 29.83 17.15
C LEU A 258 6.98 30.91 18.22
N HIS A 259 6.74 32.16 17.82
CA HIS A 259 6.54 33.28 18.75
C HIS A 259 5.08 33.50 19.17
N ASN A 260 4.09 33.03 18.41
CA ASN A 260 2.66 33.27 18.65
C ASN A 260 2.12 32.49 19.86
N ASP A 261 2.85 31.50 20.39
CA ASP A 261 2.57 30.97 21.74
C ASP A 261 2.76 32.04 22.84
N LEU A 262 3.36 33.20 22.52
CA LEU A 262 3.57 34.32 23.42
C LEU A 262 2.63 35.52 23.17
N LEU A 263 1.77 35.50 22.15
CA LEU A 263 0.82 36.59 21.94
C LEU A 263 -0.33 36.48 22.96
N PRO A 264 -0.69 37.58 23.65
CA PRO A 264 -1.79 37.57 24.60
C PRO A 264 -3.10 37.18 23.89
N LYS A 265 -3.88 36.28 24.52
CA LYS A 265 -5.15 35.71 24.03
C LYS A 265 -6.23 36.74 23.64
N ASP A 266 -5.98 38.02 23.86
CA ASP A 266 -6.92 39.12 23.66
C ASP A 266 -6.75 39.85 22.32
N ALA A 267 -5.74 39.50 21.51
CA ALA A 267 -5.64 40.02 20.14
C ALA A 267 -6.77 39.42 19.29
N SER A 268 -7.70 40.25 18.81
CA SER A 268 -8.82 39.81 17.99
C SER A 268 -8.35 39.00 16.78
N GLU A 269 -8.83 37.76 16.65
CA GLU A 269 -8.50 36.80 15.56
C GLU A 269 -8.56 37.41 14.15
N SER A 270 -9.31 38.49 13.95
CA SER A 270 -9.49 39.17 12.66
C SER A 270 -8.31 40.02 12.16
N GLN A 271 -7.20 40.15 12.92
CA GLN A 271 -6.04 40.97 12.51
C GLN A 271 -4.74 40.19 12.28
N LEU A 272 -4.71 38.90 12.60
CA LEU A 272 -3.53 38.08 12.32
C LEU A 272 -3.51 37.73 10.83
N PRO A 273 -2.38 37.86 10.12
CA PRO A 273 -2.30 37.44 8.74
C PRO A 273 -2.61 35.94 8.64
N ASP A 274 -3.41 35.57 7.64
CA ASP A 274 -3.81 34.19 7.35
C ASP A 274 -2.60 33.37 6.87
N TYR A 275 -1.74 32.96 7.81
CA TYR A 275 -0.72 31.94 7.56
C TYR A 275 -1.36 30.56 7.73
N GLU A 276 -0.98 29.62 6.87
CA GLU A 276 -1.55 28.27 6.85
C GLU A 276 -0.94 27.33 7.89
N TRP A 277 -0.51 27.86 9.03
CA TRP A 277 0.09 27.05 10.09
C TRP A 277 -0.85 25.92 10.58
N PRO A 278 -2.15 26.17 10.84
CA PRO A 278 -3.07 25.08 11.23
C PRO A 278 -3.19 23.98 10.17
N ILE A 279 -3.17 24.35 8.88
CA ILE A 279 -3.22 23.39 7.77
C ILE A 279 -1.93 22.56 7.72
N PHE A 280 -0.78 23.19 7.97
CA PHE A 280 0.50 22.49 8.08
C PHE A 280 0.51 21.51 9.25
N GLU A 281 -0.01 21.90 10.42
CA GLU A 281 -0.15 20.99 11.58
C GLU A 281 -1.06 19.80 11.27
N GLU A 282 -2.21 20.04 10.63
CA GLU A 282 -3.13 18.98 10.20
C GLU A 282 -2.44 17.98 9.27
N LEU A 283 -1.68 18.45 8.27
CA LEU A 283 -0.91 17.59 7.36
C LEU A 283 0.13 16.74 8.12
N LEU A 284 0.78 17.30 9.14
CA LEU A 284 1.73 16.56 9.95
C LEU A 284 1.05 15.51 10.85
N ILE A 285 -0.12 15.83 11.42
CA ILE A 285 -0.95 14.91 12.21
C ILE A 285 -1.42 13.75 11.33
N GLU A 286 -1.94 14.04 10.14
CA GLU A 286 -2.32 13.01 9.15
C GLU A 286 -1.13 12.10 8.80
N CYS A 287 0.07 12.68 8.63
CA CYS A 287 1.28 11.90 8.39
C CYS A 287 1.64 10.98 9.56
N ALA A 288 1.48 11.44 10.80
CA ALA A 288 1.74 10.64 11.99
C ALA A 288 0.70 9.50 12.14
N GLY A 289 -0.58 9.78 11.90
CA GLY A 289 -1.66 8.81 11.93
C GLY A 289 -1.51 7.70 10.87
N LEU A 290 -1.04 8.07 9.67
CA LEU A 290 -0.81 7.14 8.56
C LEU A 290 0.61 6.53 8.54
N LYS A 291 1.39 6.65 9.61
CA LYS A 291 2.82 6.26 9.62
C LYS A 291 3.11 4.85 9.09
N ARG A 292 2.27 3.86 9.44
CA ARG A 292 2.48 2.46 9.02
C ARG A 292 2.32 2.32 7.50
N ASP A 293 1.26 2.92 6.97
CA ASP A 293 0.95 2.91 5.54
C ASP A 293 2.02 3.66 4.75
N ILE A 294 2.42 4.85 5.21
CA ILE A 294 3.47 5.65 4.56
C ILE A 294 4.80 4.89 4.52
N ILE A 295 5.19 4.24 5.62
CA ILE A 295 6.42 3.45 5.68
C ILE A 295 6.33 2.25 4.72
N GLN A 296 5.20 1.54 4.71
CA GLN A 296 5.01 0.37 3.86
C GLN A 296 4.99 0.75 2.38
N ASP A 297 4.24 1.78 2.00
CA ASP A 297 4.16 2.29 0.64
C ASP A 297 5.54 2.75 0.16
N CYS A 298 6.30 3.47 1.00
CA CYS A 298 7.67 3.88 0.67
C CYS A 298 8.60 2.67 0.47
N LYS A 299 8.51 1.64 1.30
CA LYS A 299 9.29 0.40 1.12
C LYS A 299 8.97 -0.30 -0.19
N VAL A 300 7.69 -0.44 -0.53
CA VAL A 300 7.23 -1.05 -1.78
C VAL A 300 7.75 -0.26 -2.98
N ARG A 301 7.62 1.07 -2.97
CA ARG A 301 8.12 1.93 -4.04
C ARG A 301 9.63 1.86 -4.20
N ARG A 302 10.37 1.89 -3.08
CA ARG A 302 11.82 1.76 -3.08
C ARG A 302 12.25 0.40 -3.63
N ALA A 303 11.56 -0.68 -3.24
CA ALA A 303 11.81 -2.02 -3.76
C ALA A 303 11.53 -2.11 -5.26
N ALA A 304 10.41 -1.56 -5.74
CA ALA A 304 10.06 -1.49 -7.15
C ALA A 304 11.09 -0.69 -7.96
N TYR A 305 11.57 0.43 -7.43
CA TYR A 305 12.62 1.22 -8.06
C TYR A 305 13.95 0.45 -8.14
N ILE A 306 14.35 -0.22 -7.05
CA ILE A 306 15.54 -1.08 -7.05
C ILE A 306 15.40 -2.21 -8.05
N GLN A 307 14.22 -2.85 -8.14
CA GLN A 307 13.94 -3.90 -9.11
C GLN A 307 14.03 -3.36 -10.55
N MET A 308 13.43 -2.20 -10.84
CA MET A 308 13.52 -1.55 -12.15
C MET A 308 14.98 -1.24 -12.54
N LEU A 309 15.80 -0.78 -11.58
CA LEU A 309 17.23 -0.59 -11.80
C LEU A 309 17.93 -1.90 -12.14
N LEU A 310 17.65 -2.98 -11.41
CA LEU A 310 18.24 -4.30 -11.65
C LEU A 310 17.80 -4.89 -13.00
N GLU A 311 16.53 -4.75 -13.38
CA GLU A 311 16.01 -5.22 -14.67
C GLU A 311 16.59 -4.43 -15.85
N GLY A 312 16.78 -3.12 -15.69
CA GLY A 312 17.49 -2.29 -16.66
C GLY A 312 18.93 -2.77 -16.87
N ASN A 313 19.60 -3.22 -15.80
CA ASN A 313 20.95 -3.78 -15.87
C ASN A 313 20.96 -5.15 -16.59
N LEU A 314 19.94 -6.00 -16.38
CA LEU A 314 19.88 -7.34 -16.97
C LEU A 314 19.58 -7.35 -18.48
N LYS A 315 19.06 -6.25 -19.04
CA LYS A 315 18.72 -6.14 -20.47
C LYS A 315 19.85 -5.60 -21.35
N LEU A 316 21.03 -5.35 -20.80
CA LEU A 316 22.17 -4.85 -21.56
C LEU A 316 22.82 -5.98 -22.34
N THR A 317 23.13 -5.69 -23.60
CA THR A 317 23.96 -6.58 -24.43
C THR A 317 25.41 -6.55 -23.93
N ASP A 318 26.17 -7.63 -24.18
CA ASP A 318 27.58 -7.76 -23.76
C ASP A 318 28.43 -6.55 -24.23
N ASP A 319 28.08 -5.97 -25.38
CA ASP A 319 28.75 -4.85 -26.03
C ASP A 319 28.49 -3.51 -25.31
N GLN A 320 27.34 -3.39 -24.65
CA GLN A 320 26.92 -2.20 -23.91
C GLN A 320 27.40 -2.23 -22.46
N TRP A 321 27.73 -3.42 -21.95
CA TRP A 321 28.14 -3.62 -20.57
C TRP A 321 29.38 -2.82 -20.16
N PRO A 322 30.46 -2.66 -20.96
CA PRO A 322 31.65 -1.91 -20.56
C PRO A 322 31.38 -0.40 -20.39
N TYR A 323 30.56 0.18 -21.29
CA TYR A 323 30.20 1.60 -21.25
C TYR A 323 29.19 1.89 -20.14
N TYR A 324 28.25 0.98 -19.93
CA TYR A 324 27.26 1.07 -18.87
C TYR A 324 27.84 0.77 -17.48
N ALA A 325 28.78 -0.16 -17.38
CA ALA A 325 29.53 -0.42 -16.16
C ALA A 325 30.36 0.82 -15.75
N LEU A 326 30.93 1.56 -16.71
CA LEU A 326 31.65 2.80 -16.45
C LEU A 326 30.74 3.94 -15.97
N SER A 327 29.52 4.06 -16.50
CA SER A 327 28.54 5.07 -16.05
C SER A 327 27.94 4.70 -14.68
N ILE A 328 27.62 3.42 -14.45
CA ILE A 328 27.20 2.90 -13.13
C ILE A 328 28.29 3.07 -12.08
N TRP A 329 29.56 2.80 -12.43
CA TRP A 329 30.67 2.87 -11.48
C TRP A 329 30.93 4.28 -10.95
N ARG A 330 30.63 5.33 -11.73
CA ARG A 330 30.82 6.73 -11.32
C ARG A 330 29.61 7.34 -10.62
N GLU A 331 28.39 7.10 -11.09
CA GLU A 331 27.19 7.79 -10.57
C GLU A 331 26.29 6.94 -9.65
N ARG A 332 26.28 5.61 -9.80
CA ARG A 332 25.24 4.75 -9.18
C ARG A 332 25.75 3.72 -8.16
N ARG A 333 27.07 3.47 -8.12
CA ARG A 333 27.72 2.65 -7.07
C ARG A 333 27.48 3.24 -5.68
N ASP A 334 27.47 4.57 -5.58
CA ASP A 334 27.29 5.26 -4.31
C ASP A 334 25.85 5.12 -3.78
N LEU A 335 24.83 5.29 -4.64
CA LEU A 335 23.42 5.13 -4.23
C LEU A 335 23.05 3.68 -3.90
N GLY A 336 23.51 2.70 -4.69
CA GLY A 336 23.27 1.28 -4.42
C GLY A 336 23.94 0.79 -3.13
N VAL A 337 25.17 1.26 -2.85
CA VAL A 337 25.87 0.99 -1.59
C VAL A 337 25.22 1.75 -0.42
N LYS A 338 24.84 3.02 -0.60
CA LYS A 338 24.10 3.82 0.42
C LYS A 338 22.74 3.19 0.77
N LEU A 339 21.99 2.70 -0.22
CA LEU A 339 20.71 2.00 -0.02
C LEU A 339 20.89 0.63 0.64
N ALA A 340 21.93 -0.12 0.26
CA ALA A 340 22.26 -1.40 0.89
C ALA A 340 22.76 -1.22 2.34
N MET A 341 23.61 -0.22 2.61
CA MET A 341 24.07 0.14 3.96
C MET A 341 22.92 0.67 4.81
N GLY A 342 22.07 1.54 4.27
CA GLY A 342 20.88 2.05 4.96
C GLY A 342 19.86 0.96 5.29
N SER A 343 19.71 -0.04 4.40
CA SER A 343 18.87 -1.22 4.64
C SER A 343 19.49 -2.18 5.66
N ALA A 344 20.82 -2.33 5.68
CA ALA A 344 21.55 -3.12 6.67
C ALA A 344 21.54 -2.48 8.07
N ILE A 345 21.50 -1.15 8.17
CA ILE A 345 21.35 -0.43 9.45
C ILE A 345 19.90 -0.55 9.97
N ALA A 346 18.91 -0.62 9.08
CA ALA A 346 17.49 -0.78 9.46
C ALA A 346 17.12 -2.21 9.90
N VAL A 347 17.91 -3.21 9.53
CA VAL A 347 17.71 -4.61 9.91
C VAL A 347 18.94 -5.09 10.68
N THR A 348 18.88 -5.07 12.02
CA THR A 348 19.97 -5.50 12.92
C THR A 348 20.33 -6.99 12.84
N SER A 349 20.08 -7.68 11.71
CA SER A 349 20.55 -9.03 11.46
C SER A 349 21.52 -9.05 10.28
N VAL A 350 22.81 -9.24 10.61
CA VAL A 350 23.94 -9.41 9.68
C VAL A 350 23.69 -10.55 8.68
N GLY A 351 22.81 -11.50 9.00
CA GLY A 351 22.52 -12.68 8.17
C GLY A 351 21.91 -12.38 6.81
N THR A 352 20.98 -11.43 6.70
CA THR A 352 20.27 -11.15 5.43
C THR A 352 21.12 -10.31 4.47
N ALA A 353 21.95 -9.41 5.01
CA ALA A 353 22.90 -8.62 4.22
C ALA A 353 24.06 -9.47 3.69
N VAL A 354 24.56 -10.41 4.51
CA VAL A 354 25.55 -11.40 4.06
C VAL A 354 24.93 -12.38 3.08
N ALA A 355 23.69 -12.86 3.29
CA ALA A 355 23.03 -13.77 2.35
C ALA A 355 22.74 -13.11 1.00
N LEU A 356 22.29 -11.85 0.96
CA LEU A 356 22.04 -11.11 -0.28
C LEU A 356 23.35 -10.69 -0.95
N GLY A 357 24.35 -10.25 -0.17
CA GLY A 357 25.68 -9.94 -0.67
C GLY A 357 26.40 -11.18 -1.24
N VAL A 358 26.30 -12.33 -0.56
CA VAL A 358 26.82 -13.63 -1.03
C VAL A 358 26.02 -14.13 -2.22
N TYR A 359 24.70 -13.96 -2.26
CA TYR A 359 23.86 -14.33 -3.41
C TYR A 359 24.20 -13.49 -4.66
N LEU A 360 24.36 -12.18 -4.51
CA LEU A 360 24.74 -11.29 -5.62
C LEU A 360 26.20 -11.50 -6.04
N SER A 361 27.10 -11.78 -5.10
CA SER A 361 28.50 -12.10 -5.40
C SER A 361 28.63 -13.48 -6.05
N SER A 362 27.83 -14.48 -5.64
CA SER A 362 27.87 -15.84 -6.17
C SER A 362 27.19 -15.93 -7.54
N THR A 363 26.12 -15.18 -7.79
CA THR A 363 25.49 -15.07 -9.12
C THR A 363 26.38 -14.32 -10.10
N ALA A 364 27.07 -13.25 -9.66
CA ALA A 364 28.06 -12.54 -10.48
C ALA A 364 29.31 -13.41 -10.75
N ALA A 365 29.81 -14.13 -9.74
CA ALA A 365 30.92 -15.08 -9.91
C ALA A 365 30.53 -16.27 -10.79
N ALA A 366 29.30 -16.78 -10.68
CA ALA A 366 28.77 -17.84 -11.54
C ALA A 366 28.58 -17.35 -12.99
N GLY A 367 28.11 -16.11 -13.19
CA GLY A 367 28.04 -15.49 -14.51
C GLY A 367 29.41 -15.28 -15.16
N ALA A 368 30.39 -14.78 -14.38
CA ALA A 368 31.78 -14.63 -14.84
C ALA A 368 32.44 -15.99 -15.13
N ALA A 369 32.20 -17.01 -14.30
CA ALA A 369 32.70 -18.37 -14.51
C ALA A 369 32.02 -19.04 -15.72
N ALA A 370 30.72 -18.82 -15.94
CA ALA A 370 30.01 -19.31 -17.12
C ALA A 370 30.50 -18.63 -18.41
N ALA A 371 30.77 -17.32 -18.37
CA ALA A 371 31.34 -16.59 -19.50
C ALA A 371 32.78 -17.04 -19.80
N GLN A 372 33.61 -17.27 -18.77
CA GLN A 372 34.96 -17.84 -18.93
C GLN A 372 34.92 -19.30 -19.43
N ALA A 373 33.96 -20.11 -18.99
CA ALA A 373 33.77 -21.46 -19.48
C ALA A 373 33.30 -21.48 -20.94
N ALA A 374 32.43 -20.55 -21.32
CA ALA A 374 31.99 -20.39 -22.70
C ALA A 374 33.13 -19.91 -23.62
N SER A 375 33.98 -18.97 -23.16
CA SER A 375 35.15 -18.54 -23.95
C SER A 375 36.20 -19.66 -24.07
N ALA A 376 36.47 -20.39 -22.98
CA ALA A 376 37.39 -21.54 -22.98
C ALA A 376 36.87 -22.69 -23.86
N SER A 377 35.55 -22.94 -23.88
CA SER A 377 34.91 -23.92 -24.75
C SER A 377 34.99 -23.52 -26.23
N ALA A 378 34.82 -22.22 -26.54
CA ALA A 378 34.98 -21.69 -27.89
C ALA A 378 36.45 -21.79 -28.37
N GLU A 379 37.41 -21.48 -27.51
CA GLU A 379 38.85 -21.64 -27.80
C GLU A 379 39.25 -23.11 -27.97
N ALA A 380 38.72 -24.01 -27.12
CA ALA A 380 38.96 -25.45 -27.24
C ALA A 380 38.34 -26.03 -28.52
N SER A 381 37.15 -25.55 -28.91
CA SER A 381 36.49 -25.95 -30.16
C SER A 381 37.24 -25.43 -31.39
N ALA A 382 37.77 -24.21 -31.33
CA ALA A 382 38.63 -23.66 -32.39
C ALA A 382 39.97 -24.42 -32.49
N ALA A 383 40.57 -24.81 -31.36
CA ALA A 383 41.79 -25.62 -31.32
C ALA A 383 41.56 -27.05 -31.83
N ALA A 384 40.42 -27.67 -31.50
CA ALA A 384 40.03 -28.98 -31.99
C ALA A 384 39.71 -28.97 -33.50
N ALA A 385 39.08 -27.89 -33.99
CA ALA A 385 38.85 -27.68 -35.42
C ALA A 385 40.17 -27.47 -36.20
N ALA A 386 41.15 -26.78 -35.61
CA ALA A 386 42.49 -26.64 -36.18
C ALA A 386 43.26 -27.97 -36.20
N ALA A 387 43.15 -28.78 -35.13
CA ALA A 387 43.77 -30.10 -35.02
C ALA A 387 43.19 -31.15 -35.98
N ASN A 388 41.91 -31.02 -36.37
CA ASN A 388 41.24 -31.91 -37.34
C ASN A 388 41.34 -31.43 -38.80
N SER A 389 42.12 -30.38 -39.09
CA SER A 389 42.37 -29.96 -40.46
C SER A 389 43.30 -30.95 -41.20
N TRP A 390 43.04 -31.24 -42.47
CA TRP A 390 43.77 -32.26 -43.23
C TRP A 390 45.29 -32.00 -43.33
N TRP A 391 45.71 -30.73 -43.19
CA TRP A 391 47.12 -30.32 -43.24
C TRP A 391 47.89 -30.77 -41.98
N ALA A 392 47.24 -30.82 -40.81
CA ALA A 392 47.87 -31.28 -39.56
C ALA A 392 48.22 -32.79 -39.62
N TRP A 393 47.42 -33.58 -40.35
CA TRP A 393 47.70 -34.98 -40.64
C TRP A 393 48.85 -35.17 -41.65
N ALA A 394 48.97 -34.28 -42.63
CA ALA A 394 49.99 -34.36 -43.68
C ALA A 394 51.43 -34.11 -43.19
N PHE A 395 51.61 -33.43 -42.05
CA PHE A 395 52.94 -33.06 -41.53
C PHE A 395 53.37 -33.79 -40.24
N GLY A 396 52.67 -34.84 -39.81
CA GLY A 396 53.15 -35.72 -38.73
C GLY A 396 53.27 -35.08 -37.34
N MET A 397 52.48 -34.03 -37.05
CA MET A 397 52.52 -33.28 -35.79
C MET A 397 51.57 -33.81 -34.69
N SER A 398 51.20 -35.10 -34.75
CA SER A 398 50.16 -35.68 -33.87
C SER A 398 50.55 -35.78 -32.39
N GLY A 399 51.84 -35.72 -32.06
CA GLY A 399 52.32 -35.88 -30.67
C GLY A 399 52.22 -34.64 -29.78
N GLN A 400 52.23 -33.43 -30.34
CA GLN A 400 52.33 -32.18 -29.55
C GLN A 400 50.99 -31.54 -29.18
N TYR A 401 49.88 -31.92 -29.82
CA TYR A 401 48.54 -31.38 -29.53
C TYR A 401 47.69 -32.25 -28.58
N GLY A 402 48.13 -33.48 -28.29
CA GLY A 402 47.41 -34.39 -27.40
C GLY A 402 47.38 -33.95 -25.93
N SER A 403 48.44 -33.28 -25.45
CA SER A 403 48.50 -32.76 -24.07
C SER A 403 47.63 -31.51 -23.87
N ALA A 404 47.50 -30.67 -24.90
CA ALA A 404 46.64 -29.47 -24.87
C ALA A 404 45.15 -29.85 -24.90
N ALA A 405 44.78 -30.88 -25.67
CA ALA A 405 43.41 -31.41 -25.70
C ALA A 405 43.01 -32.08 -24.37
N ALA A 406 43.94 -32.79 -23.71
CA ALA A 406 43.69 -33.39 -22.39
C ALA A 406 43.53 -32.33 -21.28
N ALA A 407 44.32 -31.25 -21.32
CA ALA A 407 44.18 -30.13 -20.38
C ALA A 407 42.85 -29.39 -20.58
N ALA A 408 42.43 -29.15 -21.82
CA ALA A 408 41.13 -28.54 -22.15
C ALA A 408 39.95 -29.42 -21.71
N GLY A 409 40.05 -30.75 -21.88
CA GLY A 409 39.02 -31.69 -21.41
C GLY A 409 38.84 -31.70 -19.89
N SER A 410 39.93 -31.55 -19.13
CA SER A 410 39.87 -31.47 -17.66
C SER A 410 39.26 -30.15 -17.15
N ALA A 411 39.50 -29.04 -17.85
CA ALA A 411 38.90 -27.74 -17.53
C ALA A 411 37.39 -27.67 -17.88
N ALA A 412 36.99 -28.29 -19.00
CA ALA A 412 35.58 -28.40 -19.39
C ALA A 412 34.78 -29.26 -18.38
N ALA A 413 35.33 -30.39 -17.95
CA ALA A 413 34.69 -31.26 -16.95
C ALA A 413 34.54 -30.58 -15.57
N ALA A 414 35.50 -29.74 -15.17
CA ALA A 414 35.41 -28.95 -13.94
C ALA A 414 34.33 -27.86 -14.02
N ALA A 415 34.16 -27.23 -15.18
CA ALA A 415 33.12 -26.24 -15.44
C ALA A 415 31.71 -26.86 -15.48
N GLU A 416 31.57 -28.05 -16.09
CA GLU A 416 30.32 -28.81 -16.12
C GLU A 416 29.88 -29.26 -14.72
N ALA A 417 30.81 -29.68 -13.87
CA ALA A 417 30.53 -30.04 -12.48
C ALA A 417 30.06 -28.83 -11.65
N ALA A 418 30.64 -27.64 -11.88
CA ALA A 418 30.22 -26.40 -11.23
C ALA A 418 28.82 -25.94 -11.70
N ALA A 419 28.51 -26.08 -12.99
CA ALA A 419 27.19 -25.78 -13.56
C ALA A 419 26.10 -26.76 -13.07
N ALA A 420 26.43 -28.06 -12.96
CA ALA A 420 25.51 -29.07 -12.43
C ALA A 420 25.16 -28.82 -10.96
N SER A 421 26.12 -28.39 -10.14
CA SER A 421 25.90 -28.01 -8.74
C SER A 421 25.00 -26.77 -8.61
N ALA A 422 25.13 -25.78 -9.51
CA ALA A 422 24.29 -24.59 -9.52
C ALA A 422 22.84 -24.92 -9.96
N THR A 423 22.69 -25.82 -10.94
CA THR A 423 21.38 -26.22 -11.49
C THR A 423 20.57 -27.08 -10.50
N ALA A 424 21.23 -27.95 -9.73
CA ALA A 424 20.60 -28.75 -8.67
C ALA A 424 20.05 -27.88 -7.52
N THR A 425 20.69 -26.74 -7.26
CA THR A 425 20.24 -25.79 -6.22
C THR A 425 18.99 -25.01 -6.67
N ALA A 426 18.84 -24.78 -7.98
CA ALA A 426 17.67 -24.11 -8.57
C ALA A 426 16.44 -25.02 -8.72
N THR A 427 16.63 -26.34 -8.88
CA THR A 427 15.51 -27.29 -9.11
C THR A 427 14.72 -27.62 -7.84
N VAL A 428 15.29 -27.40 -6.65
CA VAL A 428 14.58 -27.62 -5.36
C VAL A 428 13.46 -26.59 -5.14
N TRP A 429 13.41 -25.49 -5.91
CA TRP A 429 12.45 -24.39 -5.71
C TRP A 429 11.42 -24.23 -6.85
N GLY A 430 11.46 -25.07 -7.89
CA GLY A 430 10.65 -24.92 -9.13
C GLY A 430 9.42 -25.81 -9.28
N LEU A 431 9.04 -26.62 -8.29
CA LEU A 431 8.04 -27.70 -8.44
C LEU A 431 6.56 -27.27 -8.22
N GLY A 432 6.17 -26.08 -8.68
CA GLY A 432 4.88 -25.45 -8.33
C GLY A 432 3.87 -25.22 -9.47
N SER A 433 4.04 -25.75 -10.68
CA SER A 433 3.09 -25.43 -11.78
C SER A 433 2.95 -26.53 -12.83
N ALA A 434 2.06 -27.49 -12.58
CA ALA A 434 1.34 -28.24 -13.62
C ALA A 434 0.19 -29.04 -12.99
N VAL A 435 -1.05 -28.79 -13.41
CA VAL A 435 -2.10 -29.79 -13.78
C VAL A 435 -3.41 -29.03 -14.02
N ALA A 436 -3.84 -28.97 -15.27
CA ALA A 436 -5.22 -28.69 -15.68
C ALA A 436 -5.66 -29.78 -16.68
N GLY A 437 -6.83 -30.39 -16.47
CA GLY A 437 -7.51 -31.19 -17.49
C GLY A 437 -8.53 -32.22 -17.00
N VAL A 438 -9.74 -32.14 -17.61
CA VAL A 438 -10.71 -33.23 -17.93
C VAL A 438 -12.06 -33.33 -17.16
N SER A 439 -13.08 -32.71 -17.77
CA SER A 439 -14.39 -33.23 -18.27
C SER A 439 -15.60 -33.64 -17.41
N THR A 440 -16.75 -33.36 -18.05
CA THR A 440 -18.21 -33.42 -17.77
C THR A 440 -18.91 -34.80 -17.85
N ALA A 441 -20.00 -35.01 -17.08
CA ALA A 441 -21.23 -35.74 -17.49
C ALA A 441 -22.41 -35.48 -16.52
N GLY A 442 -23.63 -35.32 -17.04
CA GLY A 442 -24.85 -34.94 -16.29
C GLY A 442 -25.83 -36.09 -16.03
N LEU A 443 -26.91 -35.81 -15.28
CA LEU A 443 -28.13 -36.63 -15.18
C LEU A 443 -29.35 -35.78 -14.78
N THR A 444 -30.46 -35.97 -15.52
CA THR A 444 -31.82 -35.44 -15.30
C THR A 444 -32.70 -36.48 -14.61
N LEU A 445 -33.65 -36.06 -13.76
CA LEU A 445 -34.90 -36.80 -13.48
C LEU A 445 -36.01 -35.87 -12.96
N SER A 446 -37.18 -35.96 -13.59
CA SER A 446 -38.46 -35.37 -13.16
C SER A 446 -39.34 -36.46 -12.54
N ALA A 447 -40.17 -36.11 -11.56
CA ALA A 447 -41.47 -36.77 -11.37
C ALA A 447 -42.46 -35.88 -10.60
N THR A 448 -43.63 -35.74 -11.23
CA THR A 448 -44.91 -35.20 -10.75
C THR A 448 -45.65 -36.20 -9.87
N ALA A 449 -46.30 -35.74 -8.79
CA ALA A 449 -47.52 -36.33 -8.26
C ALA A 449 -48.31 -35.31 -7.41
N SER A 450 -49.63 -35.40 -7.48
CA SER A 450 -50.61 -34.37 -7.17
C SER A 450 -51.43 -34.71 -5.92
N ALA A 451 -51.98 -33.65 -5.33
CA ALA A 451 -53.26 -33.56 -4.62
C ALA A 451 -53.45 -34.16 -3.21
N ARG A 452 -53.77 -33.22 -2.30
CA ARG A 452 -54.57 -33.31 -1.06
C ARG A 452 -53.97 -34.08 0.12
N GLY A 453 -53.41 -33.29 1.04
CA GLY A 453 -53.09 -33.68 2.41
C GLY A 453 -51.96 -32.79 2.90
N THR A 454 -52.17 -32.11 4.04
CA THR A 454 -51.16 -31.41 4.87
C THR A 454 -49.74 -31.39 4.29
N ALA A 455 -49.47 -30.43 3.40
CA ALA A 455 -48.14 -30.27 2.85
C ALA A 455 -47.28 -29.58 3.91
N THR A 456 -46.43 -30.36 4.56
CA THR A 456 -45.25 -29.87 5.26
C THR A 456 -44.48 -28.95 4.31
N VAL A 457 -44.11 -27.77 4.79
CA VAL A 457 -43.20 -26.87 4.07
C VAL A 457 -41.94 -27.69 3.72
N PRO A 458 -41.51 -27.79 2.44
CA PRO A 458 -40.34 -28.59 2.09
C PRO A 458 -39.14 -28.08 2.90
N ALA A 459 -38.35 -29.01 3.45
CA ALA A 459 -37.10 -28.65 4.14
C ALA A 459 -36.26 -27.74 3.22
N GLY A 460 -35.90 -26.56 3.74
CA GLY A 460 -35.21 -25.53 2.98
C GLY A 460 -36.11 -24.50 2.29
N VAL A 461 -37.34 -24.26 2.75
CA VAL A 461 -38.12 -23.06 2.41
C VAL A 461 -38.50 -22.33 3.70
N THR A 462 -38.07 -21.08 3.89
CA THR A 462 -38.39 -20.27 5.09
C THR A 462 -38.88 -18.88 4.72
N SER A 463 -39.58 -18.22 5.64
CA SER A 463 -40.13 -16.87 5.44
C SER A 463 -39.53 -15.92 6.48
N VAL A 464 -38.93 -14.80 6.04
CA VAL A 464 -38.39 -13.77 6.93
C VAL A 464 -38.88 -12.41 6.45
N ALA A 465 -39.54 -11.65 7.34
CA ALA A 465 -40.07 -10.30 7.05
C ALA A 465 -40.97 -10.21 5.78
N GLY A 466 -41.73 -11.27 5.49
CA GLY A 466 -42.61 -11.33 4.31
C GLY A 466 -41.92 -11.81 3.03
N MET A 467 -40.63 -12.11 3.06
CA MET A 467 -39.84 -12.64 1.95
C MET A 467 -39.73 -14.18 2.05
N THR A 468 -39.91 -14.89 0.94
CA THR A 468 -39.77 -16.37 0.90
C THR A 468 -38.37 -16.74 0.41
N VAL A 469 -37.59 -17.40 1.26
CA VAL A 469 -36.22 -17.89 1.03
C VAL A 469 -36.27 -19.38 0.72
N VAL A 470 -35.51 -19.85 -0.28
CA VAL A 470 -35.53 -21.26 -0.73
C VAL A 470 -34.11 -21.78 -1.00
N HIS A 471 -33.80 -22.96 -0.46
CA HIS A 471 -32.51 -23.66 -0.44
C HIS A 471 -32.14 -24.32 -1.78
N ALA A 472 -30.83 -24.49 -2.05
CA ALA A 472 -30.33 -25.10 -3.30
C ALA A 472 -30.41 -26.65 -3.30
N SER A 473 -30.26 -27.31 -2.15
CA SER A 473 -30.35 -28.78 -2.09
C SER A 473 -31.77 -29.32 -2.24
N SER A 474 -32.80 -28.50 -1.95
CA SER A 474 -34.21 -28.88 -2.12
C SER A 474 -34.65 -28.92 -3.60
N VAL A 475 -33.72 -28.62 -4.53
CA VAL A 475 -33.85 -28.86 -5.97
C VAL A 475 -32.72 -29.73 -6.57
N GLY A 476 -31.88 -30.35 -5.74
CA GLY A 476 -30.89 -31.36 -6.15
C GLY A 476 -29.69 -30.85 -6.96
N ALA A 477 -29.32 -29.57 -6.87
CA ALA A 477 -28.22 -28.99 -7.66
C ALA A 477 -26.88 -28.93 -6.89
N ARG A 478 -25.76 -29.20 -7.58
CA ARG A 478 -24.39 -29.26 -7.02
C ARG A 478 -23.54 -27.98 -7.19
N ASP A 479 -24.06 -26.98 -7.91
CA ASP A 479 -23.42 -25.69 -8.20
C ASP A 479 -24.53 -24.64 -8.36
N VAL A 480 -24.30 -23.41 -7.89
CA VAL A 480 -25.13 -22.21 -8.06
C VAL A 480 -25.62 -22.04 -9.51
N ARG A 481 -24.76 -22.28 -10.51
CA ARG A 481 -25.13 -22.20 -11.94
C ARG A 481 -26.13 -23.29 -12.35
N MET A 482 -26.10 -24.47 -11.73
CA MET A 482 -27.08 -25.55 -11.92
C MET A 482 -28.36 -25.31 -11.11
N ALA A 483 -28.26 -24.76 -9.90
CA ALA A 483 -29.39 -24.41 -9.05
C ALA A 483 -30.27 -23.34 -9.72
N LEU A 484 -29.65 -22.33 -10.35
CA LEU A 484 -30.33 -21.32 -11.15
C LEU A 484 -31.08 -21.91 -12.36
N ARG A 485 -30.56 -22.97 -12.99
CA ARG A 485 -31.18 -23.62 -14.17
C ARG A 485 -32.34 -24.57 -13.82
N ALA A 486 -32.34 -25.17 -12.63
CA ALA A 486 -33.30 -26.22 -12.23
C ALA A 486 -34.60 -25.71 -11.58
N PHE A 487 -34.71 -24.40 -11.36
CA PHE A 487 -35.69 -23.83 -10.45
C PHE A 487 -37.05 -23.52 -11.22
N LYS A 488 -38.24 -24.03 -10.80
CA LYS A 488 -39.63 -23.58 -11.18
C LYS A 488 -40.56 -23.12 -10.01
N PHE A 489 -41.05 -21.85 -9.97
CA PHE A 489 -41.78 -21.27 -8.79
C PHE A 489 -43.23 -21.77 -8.72
N ALA A 490 -43.70 -22.03 -7.49
CA ALA A 490 -45.04 -22.56 -7.19
C ALA A 490 -46.17 -21.49 -7.10
N GLY A 491 -45.87 -20.21 -7.36
CA GLY A 491 -46.87 -19.14 -7.28
C GLY A 491 -47.85 -19.17 -8.45
N THR A 492 -49.15 -19.19 -8.18
CA THR A 492 -50.17 -19.07 -9.22
C THR A 492 -50.23 -17.63 -9.78
N PRO A 493 -50.56 -17.45 -11.08
CA PRO A 493 -50.63 -16.13 -11.73
C PRO A 493 -51.53 -15.11 -11.01
N SER A 494 -52.56 -15.60 -10.30
CA SER A 494 -53.47 -14.78 -9.50
C SER A 494 -52.81 -14.13 -8.28
N ARG A 495 -51.82 -14.78 -7.65
CA ARG A 495 -51.05 -14.18 -6.54
C ARG A 495 -50.01 -13.16 -7.04
N MET A 496 -49.48 -13.37 -8.24
CA MET A 496 -48.52 -12.46 -8.87
C MET A 496 -49.19 -11.16 -9.38
N LYS A 497 -50.43 -11.23 -9.86
CA LYS A 497 -51.22 -10.04 -10.24
C LYS A 497 -51.65 -9.16 -9.06
N ALA A 498 -51.67 -9.68 -7.84
CA ALA A 498 -52.06 -8.94 -6.64
C ALA A 498 -50.90 -8.17 -5.97
N GLY A 499 -49.73 -8.06 -6.61
CA GLY A 499 -48.59 -7.29 -6.11
C GLY A 499 -47.86 -7.89 -4.90
N LYS A 500 -48.29 -9.05 -4.37
CA LYS A 500 -47.78 -9.63 -3.12
C LYS A 500 -46.47 -10.43 -3.25
N ALA A 501 -45.85 -10.47 -4.43
CA ALA A 501 -44.69 -11.36 -4.70
C ALA A 501 -43.48 -10.65 -5.35
N TYR A 502 -43.56 -9.34 -5.57
CA TYR A 502 -42.45 -8.55 -6.05
C TYR A 502 -42.22 -7.43 -5.05
N ASN A 503 -41.14 -7.54 -4.28
CA ASN A 503 -40.19 -6.47 -3.97
C ASN A 503 -39.00 -7.16 -3.26
N ASP A 504 -37.83 -7.04 -3.92
CA ASP A 504 -36.47 -7.30 -3.45
C ASP A 504 -36.11 -8.73 -3.04
N VAL A 505 -35.59 -9.50 -4.01
CA VAL A 505 -34.93 -10.78 -3.75
C VAL A 505 -33.43 -10.56 -3.64
N LEU A 506 -32.92 -10.58 -2.40
CA LEU A 506 -31.48 -10.63 -2.08
C LEU A 506 -30.95 -12.06 -2.27
N PHE A 507 -29.88 -12.22 -3.05
CA PHE A 507 -29.11 -13.46 -3.09
C PHE A 507 -27.93 -13.35 -2.16
N TYR A 508 -27.87 -14.24 -1.17
CA TYR A 508 -26.62 -14.63 -0.55
C TYR A 508 -26.21 -15.98 -1.16
N PRO A 509 -24.92 -16.24 -1.43
CA PRO A 509 -24.44 -17.61 -1.67
C PRO A 509 -24.72 -18.48 -0.42
N ASP A 510 -24.69 -19.81 -0.59
CA ASP A 510 -25.01 -20.80 0.45
C ASP A 510 -24.55 -20.41 1.87
N GLY A 511 -25.40 -20.66 2.87
CA GLY A 511 -24.99 -20.75 4.27
C GLY A 511 -24.93 -19.46 5.09
N THR A 512 -25.33 -18.30 4.58
CA THR A 512 -25.24 -17.05 5.37
C THR A 512 -26.17 -16.93 6.58
N SER A 513 -27.24 -17.71 6.65
CA SER A 513 -28.05 -17.87 7.87
C SER A 513 -27.84 -19.22 8.56
N GLN A 514 -27.02 -20.10 7.98
CA GLN A 514 -26.75 -21.46 8.45
C GLN A 514 -25.36 -21.93 8.05
N CYS A 515 -24.32 -21.21 8.46
CA CYS A 515 -22.99 -21.79 8.44
C CYS A 515 -23.06 -22.89 9.50
N ARG A 516 -23.12 -24.16 9.10
CA ARG A 516 -23.17 -25.29 10.05
C ARG A 516 -21.89 -26.12 10.00
N ASP A 517 -21.08 -25.96 8.96
CA ASP A 517 -19.86 -26.74 8.80
C ASP A 517 -18.68 -25.89 8.34
N ALA A 518 -17.49 -26.44 8.60
CA ALA A 518 -16.20 -25.85 8.33
C ALA A 518 -15.99 -25.48 6.85
N LYS A 519 -16.60 -26.23 5.92
CA LYS A 519 -16.42 -26.03 4.48
C LYS A 519 -17.20 -24.81 3.99
N SER A 520 -18.38 -24.58 4.55
CA SER A 520 -19.25 -23.44 4.23
C SER A 520 -18.73 -22.11 4.79
N LEU A 521 -18.10 -22.12 5.97
CA LEU A 521 -17.49 -20.91 6.52
C LEU A 521 -16.17 -20.56 5.82
N ALA A 522 -15.34 -21.57 5.51
CA ALA A 522 -14.09 -21.38 4.76
C ALA A 522 -14.31 -20.92 3.31
N SER A 523 -15.50 -21.16 2.73
CA SER A 523 -15.85 -20.69 1.38
C SER A 523 -16.47 -19.28 1.36
N MET A 524 -16.69 -18.65 2.52
CA MET A 524 -17.17 -17.27 2.59
C MET A 524 -16.06 -16.29 2.17
N GLN A 525 -16.09 -15.89 0.90
CA GLN A 525 -15.19 -14.86 0.34
C GLN A 525 -15.66 -13.43 0.63
N PHE A 526 -16.51 -13.21 1.62
CA PHE A 526 -17.12 -11.91 1.90
C PHE A 526 -17.02 -11.53 3.37
N PRO A 527 -16.90 -10.23 3.68
CA PRO A 527 -16.89 -9.75 5.05
C PRO A 527 -18.20 -10.07 5.77
N PHE A 528 -18.08 -10.53 7.01
CA PHE A 528 -19.20 -10.83 7.89
C PHE A 528 -18.96 -10.33 9.31
N GLN A 529 -20.01 -10.31 10.12
CA GLN A 529 -19.93 -10.07 11.55
C GLN A 529 -20.16 -11.37 12.30
N LEU A 530 -19.54 -11.49 13.47
CA LEU A 530 -19.78 -12.61 14.38
C LEU A 530 -20.59 -12.08 15.56
N CYS A 531 -21.83 -12.53 15.69
CA CYS A 531 -22.71 -12.19 16.81
C CYS A 531 -22.84 -13.40 17.73
N ASN A 532 -22.42 -13.29 18.99
CA ASN A 532 -22.60 -14.36 19.96
C ASN A 532 -24.10 -14.62 20.17
N ALA A 533 -24.51 -15.89 20.01
CA ALA A 533 -25.92 -16.24 19.91
C ALA A 533 -26.69 -15.99 21.21
N GLN A 534 -26.06 -16.27 22.35
CA GLN A 534 -26.67 -16.15 23.68
C GLN A 534 -26.69 -14.70 24.17
N ARG A 535 -25.64 -13.94 23.86
CA ARG A 535 -25.47 -12.58 24.39
C ARG A 535 -25.94 -11.50 23.45
N SER A 536 -26.27 -11.82 22.20
CA SER A 536 -26.63 -10.85 21.16
C SER A 536 -25.59 -9.72 21.05
N ALA A 537 -24.31 -10.08 21.19
CA ALA A 537 -23.18 -9.15 21.20
C ALA A 537 -22.20 -9.51 20.08
N PHE A 538 -21.63 -8.50 19.43
CA PHE A 538 -20.78 -8.67 18.26
C PHE A 538 -19.31 -8.74 18.66
N LEU A 539 -18.58 -9.68 18.05
CA LEU A 539 -17.13 -9.79 18.21
C LEU A 539 -16.47 -8.54 17.62
N SER A 540 -15.73 -7.83 18.47
CA SER A 540 -15.03 -6.60 18.14
C SER A 540 -13.59 -6.66 18.64
N PHE A 541 -12.70 -5.93 17.96
CA PHE A 541 -11.32 -5.71 18.31
C PHE A 541 -11.05 -4.21 18.25
N ASP A 542 -10.62 -3.61 19.36
CA ASP A 542 -10.39 -2.16 19.45
C ASP A 542 -8.95 -1.74 19.12
N GLY A 543 -8.16 -2.64 18.53
CA GLY A 543 -6.72 -2.47 18.31
C GLY A 543 -5.85 -2.99 19.45
N SER A 544 -6.41 -3.18 20.65
CA SER A 544 -5.69 -3.66 21.83
C SER A 544 -6.26 -4.95 22.41
N GLN A 545 -7.59 -5.08 22.48
CA GLN A 545 -8.28 -6.17 23.13
C GLN A 545 -9.46 -6.65 22.30
N LEU A 546 -9.66 -7.97 22.32
CA LEU A 546 -10.85 -8.61 21.78
C LEU A 546 -11.99 -8.44 22.80
N ARG A 547 -13.14 -7.94 22.36
CA ARG A 547 -14.32 -7.73 23.20
C ARG A 547 -15.58 -8.14 22.45
N CYS A 548 -16.66 -8.42 23.17
CA CYS A 548 -17.99 -8.50 22.56
C CYS A 548 -18.75 -7.23 22.93
N THR A 549 -19.05 -6.40 21.95
CA THR A 549 -19.81 -5.17 22.17
C THR A 549 -21.29 -5.43 21.90
N GLY A 550 -22.17 -4.91 22.75
CA GLY A 550 -23.60 -4.88 22.44
C GLY A 550 -23.85 -4.13 21.13
N GLY A 551 -24.99 -4.38 20.48
CA GLY A 551 -25.31 -3.81 19.16
C GLY A 551 -25.30 -2.28 19.06
N ILE A 552 -25.15 -1.55 20.17
CA ILE A 552 -25.12 -0.08 20.22
C ILE A 552 -23.69 0.47 20.04
N ASP A 553 -22.64 -0.23 20.51
CA ASP A 553 -21.34 0.41 20.72
C ASP A 553 -20.29 0.19 19.62
N ARG A 554 -20.52 -0.70 18.65
CA ARG A 554 -19.68 -0.91 17.44
C ARG A 554 -20.25 -2.01 16.52
N PRO A 555 -21.51 -1.92 16.04
CA PRO A 555 -22.12 -2.95 15.19
C PRO A 555 -21.56 -2.98 13.76
N GLY A 556 -20.38 -2.42 13.50
CA GLY A 556 -19.81 -2.22 12.16
C GLY A 556 -18.60 -3.11 11.84
N GLN A 557 -17.98 -3.73 12.85
CA GLN A 557 -16.69 -4.39 12.60
C GLN A 557 -16.85 -5.70 11.83
N LEU A 558 -16.01 -5.86 10.81
CA LEU A 558 -16.08 -6.96 9.85
C LEU A 558 -14.90 -7.92 10.03
N TRP A 559 -15.18 -9.18 9.75
CA TRP A 559 -14.25 -10.30 9.80
C TRP A 559 -14.25 -11.03 8.47
N TRP A 560 -13.13 -11.67 8.17
CA TRP A 560 -12.91 -12.48 6.98
C TRP A 560 -12.38 -13.86 7.38
N ALA A 561 -13.03 -14.92 6.91
CA ALA A 561 -12.47 -16.27 6.88
C ALA A 561 -11.56 -16.47 5.64
N VAL A 562 -10.24 -16.41 5.82
CA VAL A 562 -9.25 -16.62 4.74
C VAL A 562 -8.93 -18.11 4.63
N PRO A 563 -9.17 -18.78 3.49
CA PRO A 563 -8.87 -20.21 3.34
C PRO A 563 -7.41 -20.57 3.67
N CYS A 564 -7.20 -21.69 4.35
CA CYS A 564 -5.87 -22.25 4.63
C CYS A 564 -5.55 -23.46 3.74
N GLU A 565 -4.31 -23.92 3.74
CA GLU A 565 -3.86 -25.12 2.98
C GLU A 565 -4.61 -26.40 3.38
N LYS A 566 -5.02 -26.53 4.65
CA LYS A 566 -5.77 -27.70 5.13
C LYS A 566 -7.25 -27.55 4.79
N GLU A 567 -7.81 -28.54 4.08
CA GLU A 567 -9.22 -28.53 3.67
C GLU A 567 -10.15 -28.34 4.87
N GLY A 568 -11.11 -27.42 4.74
CA GLY A 568 -12.06 -27.11 5.81
C GLY A 568 -11.45 -26.33 6.98
N THR A 569 -10.35 -25.61 6.76
CA THR A 569 -9.79 -24.69 7.75
C THR A 569 -9.57 -23.30 7.15
N PHE A 570 -9.60 -22.28 8.00
CA PHE A 570 -9.44 -20.89 7.61
C PHE A 570 -8.74 -20.08 8.70
N LEU A 571 -8.13 -18.96 8.33
CA LEU A 571 -7.72 -17.90 9.27
C LEU A 571 -8.91 -16.98 9.47
N LEU A 572 -9.17 -16.57 10.71
CA LEU A 572 -10.18 -15.55 10.96
C LEU A 572 -9.48 -14.21 11.16
N GLN A 573 -9.56 -13.34 10.15
CA GLN A 573 -8.88 -12.05 10.12
C GLN A 573 -9.87 -10.92 10.33
N ASN A 574 -9.52 -9.96 11.19
CA ASN A 574 -10.25 -8.72 11.34
C ASN A 574 -9.96 -7.80 10.14
N LEU A 575 -11.00 -7.30 9.46
CA LEU A 575 -10.82 -6.54 8.21
C LEU A 575 -10.20 -5.16 8.43
N GLU A 576 -10.54 -4.50 9.53
CA GLU A 576 -10.11 -3.14 9.83
C GLU A 576 -8.64 -3.09 10.28
N TRP A 577 -8.23 -4.05 11.10
CA TRP A 577 -6.90 -4.08 11.70
C TRP A 577 -5.94 -5.06 11.03
N LEU A 578 -6.44 -5.87 10.09
CA LEU A 578 -5.71 -6.96 9.40
C LEU A 578 -5.05 -7.98 10.36
N CYS A 579 -5.53 -8.05 11.60
CA CYS A 579 -5.03 -8.97 12.63
C CYS A 579 -5.76 -10.31 12.57
N ASN A 580 -5.03 -11.40 12.84
CA ASN A 580 -5.56 -12.75 12.92
C ASN A 580 -6.04 -13.06 14.34
N LEU A 581 -7.21 -13.67 14.46
CA LEU A 581 -7.68 -14.24 15.72
C LEU A 581 -6.84 -15.48 16.08
N ARG A 582 -6.39 -15.55 17.33
CA ARG A 582 -5.58 -16.63 17.89
C ARG A 582 -6.08 -17.03 19.27
N ALA A 583 -5.88 -18.29 19.60
CA ALA A 583 -5.98 -18.83 20.95
C ALA A 583 -4.56 -18.91 21.53
N GLU A 584 -4.31 -18.20 22.62
CA GLU A 584 -3.03 -18.18 23.33
C GLU A 584 -3.20 -18.64 24.77
N PRO A 585 -2.22 -19.30 25.40
CA PRO A 585 -2.29 -19.60 26.82
C PRO A 585 -2.53 -18.32 27.61
N ALA A 586 -3.55 -18.30 28.49
CA ALA A 586 -3.66 -17.22 29.45
C ALA A 586 -2.35 -17.16 30.23
N SER A 587 -1.86 -15.94 30.50
CA SER A 587 -0.58 -15.73 31.21
C SER A 587 -0.46 -16.69 32.39
N TRP A 588 0.73 -17.27 32.57
CA TRP A 588 1.14 -18.24 33.61
C TRP A 588 0.64 -17.99 35.04
N LEU A 589 0.14 -16.79 35.34
CA LEU A 589 -0.46 -16.40 36.62
C LEU A 589 -1.94 -16.78 36.77
N SER A 590 -2.63 -17.27 35.73
CA SER A 590 -3.99 -17.81 35.88
C SER A 590 -3.93 -19.30 36.21
N PRO A 591 -4.37 -19.75 37.41
CA PRO A 591 -4.36 -21.17 37.78
C PRO A 591 -5.28 -22.02 36.89
N ASP A 592 -6.23 -21.37 36.22
CA ASP A 592 -7.03 -21.97 35.17
C ASP A 592 -6.22 -21.95 33.87
N ARG A 593 -5.76 -23.13 33.41
CA ARG A 593 -5.03 -23.35 32.14
C ARG A 593 -5.86 -23.04 30.88
N ARG A 594 -6.69 -22.00 30.90
CA ARG A 594 -7.59 -21.62 29.81
C ARG A 594 -6.83 -20.81 28.77
N MET A 595 -7.19 -20.99 27.50
CA MET A 595 -6.64 -20.18 26.43
C MET A 595 -7.44 -18.86 26.32
N ALA A 596 -6.73 -17.74 26.24
CA ALA A 596 -7.30 -16.43 25.92
C ALA A 596 -7.41 -16.26 24.40
N ALA A 597 -8.54 -15.71 23.93
CA ALA A 597 -8.67 -15.34 22.53
C ALA A 597 -8.10 -13.93 22.32
N ARG A 598 -7.18 -13.77 21.36
CA ARG A 598 -6.49 -12.50 21.07
C ARG A 598 -6.42 -12.26 19.58
N CYS A 599 -6.37 -11.00 19.16
CA CYS A 599 -6.05 -10.62 17.79
C CYS A 599 -4.60 -10.17 17.72
N THR A 600 -3.84 -10.71 16.78
CA THR A 600 -2.42 -10.37 16.60
C THR A 600 -2.10 -10.14 15.13
N PRO A 601 -1.13 -9.27 14.80
CA PRO A 601 -0.65 -9.10 13.42
C PRO A 601 0.30 -10.22 12.98
N GLU A 602 0.58 -11.21 13.84
CA GLU A 602 1.58 -12.24 13.58
C GLU A 602 1.18 -13.19 12.45
N VAL A 603 2.19 -13.61 11.68
CA VAL A 603 2.10 -14.55 10.55
C VAL A 603 3.09 -15.70 10.80
N PRO A 604 2.70 -16.98 10.64
CA PRO A 604 1.38 -17.43 10.18
C PRO A 604 0.30 -17.28 11.26
N GLY A 605 -0.90 -16.92 10.83
CA GLY A 605 -2.08 -16.96 11.69
C GLY A 605 -2.42 -18.40 12.13
N GLN A 606 -3.24 -18.56 13.17
CA GLN A 606 -3.72 -19.87 13.57
C GLN A 606 -4.92 -20.30 12.73
N SER A 607 -4.95 -21.57 12.32
CA SER A 607 -6.08 -22.14 11.59
C SER A 607 -7.25 -22.42 12.54
N TRP A 608 -8.44 -22.06 12.09
CA TRP A 608 -9.72 -22.31 12.70
C TRP A 608 -10.56 -23.23 11.82
N ARG A 609 -11.53 -23.92 12.43
CA ARG A 609 -12.57 -24.65 11.71
C ARG A 609 -13.94 -24.31 12.30
N ALA A 610 -14.96 -24.30 11.46
CA ALA A 610 -16.34 -24.13 11.92
C ALA A 610 -16.95 -25.50 12.27
N LEU A 611 -17.51 -25.61 13.46
CA LEU A 611 -18.34 -26.73 13.87
C LEU A 611 -19.81 -26.28 13.91
N PRO A 612 -20.77 -27.20 13.79
CA PRO A 612 -22.17 -26.88 14.04
C PRO A 612 -22.34 -26.36 15.47
N GLY A 613 -23.09 -25.27 15.63
CA GLY A 613 -23.52 -24.81 16.95
C GLY A 613 -24.61 -25.69 17.57
N SER A 614 -24.96 -25.40 18.82
CA SER A 614 -26.08 -26.02 19.53
C SER A 614 -27.44 -25.61 18.96
N GLU A 615 -27.54 -24.39 18.42
CA GLU A 615 -28.76 -23.85 17.83
C GLU A 615 -28.73 -23.90 16.29
N GLU A 616 -29.91 -23.98 15.67
CA GLU A 616 -30.00 -23.92 14.23
C GLU A 616 -29.59 -22.53 13.73
N GLY A 617 -28.54 -22.49 12.88
CA GLY A 617 -28.04 -21.24 12.30
C GLY A 617 -26.79 -20.68 12.99
N THR A 618 -26.29 -21.34 14.04
CA THR A 618 -25.06 -20.93 14.74
C THR A 618 -23.88 -21.82 14.39
N VAL A 619 -22.67 -21.25 14.50
CA VAL A 619 -21.38 -21.97 14.43
C VAL A 619 -20.66 -21.94 15.76
N ARG A 620 -19.81 -22.94 16.00
CA ARG A 620 -18.70 -22.86 16.95
C ARG A 620 -17.39 -22.77 16.18
N LEU A 621 -16.56 -21.81 16.56
CA LEU A 621 -15.26 -21.60 15.92
C LEU A 621 -14.19 -22.33 16.72
N GLN A 622 -13.74 -23.50 16.26
CA GLN A 622 -12.74 -24.30 16.94
C GLN A 622 -11.35 -24.00 16.41
N ASN A 623 -10.42 -23.67 17.30
CA ASN A 623 -9.01 -23.54 16.98
C ASN A 623 -8.41 -24.92 16.69
N VAL A 624 -7.77 -25.09 15.52
CA VAL A 624 -7.28 -26.41 15.07
C VAL A 624 -6.09 -26.90 15.91
N ALA A 625 -5.25 -25.99 16.42
CA ALA A 625 -4.06 -26.37 17.18
C ALA A 625 -4.41 -26.85 18.61
N HIS A 626 -5.43 -26.26 19.22
CA HIS A 626 -5.78 -26.50 20.62
C HIS A 626 -7.05 -27.32 20.82
N ALA A 627 -7.83 -27.55 19.76
CA ALA A 627 -9.13 -28.22 19.80
C ALA A 627 -10.17 -27.55 20.72
N GLU A 628 -10.01 -26.25 20.98
CA GLU A 628 -10.90 -25.45 21.83
C GLU A 628 -11.74 -24.48 20.99
N CYS A 629 -12.98 -24.23 21.42
CA CYS A 629 -13.95 -23.36 20.74
C CYS A 629 -13.91 -21.94 21.29
N LEU A 630 -14.04 -20.93 20.42
CA LEU A 630 -14.19 -19.52 20.79
C LEU A 630 -15.43 -19.35 21.68
N PHE A 631 -15.23 -18.74 22.84
CA PHE A 631 -16.20 -18.67 23.92
C PHE A 631 -16.31 -17.26 24.48
N TYR A 632 -17.53 -16.83 24.84
CA TYR A 632 -17.76 -15.55 25.51
C TYR A 632 -18.78 -15.67 26.66
N ASN A 633 -18.33 -15.51 27.90
CA ASN A 633 -19.19 -15.60 29.10
C ASN A 633 -19.89 -14.27 29.50
N GLY A 634 -19.77 -13.21 28.72
CA GLY A 634 -20.28 -11.88 29.08
C GLY A 634 -19.23 -10.92 29.67
N LEU A 635 -18.04 -11.41 30.05
CA LEU A 635 -16.94 -10.60 30.60
C LEU A 635 -15.64 -10.80 29.83
N THR A 636 -15.34 -12.03 29.44
CA THR A 636 -14.06 -12.42 28.86
C THR A 636 -14.26 -13.26 27.60
N LEU A 637 -13.46 -12.99 26.58
CA LEU A 637 -13.31 -13.83 25.40
C LEU A 637 -12.16 -14.82 25.61
N GLY A 638 -12.42 -16.10 25.38
CA GLY A 638 -11.45 -17.17 25.54
C GLY A 638 -11.69 -18.30 24.55
N CYS A 639 -10.96 -19.38 24.72
CA CYS A 639 -11.27 -20.65 24.09
C CYS A 639 -11.51 -21.71 25.17
N TYR A 640 -12.44 -22.63 24.90
CA TYR A 640 -12.80 -23.66 25.86
C TYR A 640 -13.06 -25.02 25.17
N PRO A 641 -12.62 -26.15 25.76
CA PRO A 641 -12.75 -27.46 25.13
C PRO A 641 -14.17 -28.06 25.23
N GLU A 642 -14.92 -27.75 26.30
CA GLU A 642 -16.27 -28.26 26.52
C GLU A 642 -17.32 -27.46 25.75
N ALA A 643 -18.33 -28.13 25.22
CA ALA A 643 -19.46 -27.54 24.51
C ALA A 643 -20.36 -26.72 25.46
N PHE A 644 -20.11 -25.42 25.60
CA PHE A 644 -21.02 -24.49 26.29
C PHE A 644 -21.94 -23.77 25.31
N LEU A 645 -23.11 -23.34 25.80
CA LEU A 645 -24.05 -22.54 25.02
C LEU A 645 -23.37 -21.27 24.48
N ASP A 646 -22.65 -20.56 25.34
CA ASP A 646 -21.91 -19.30 25.05
C ASP A 646 -20.77 -19.42 23.98
N GLN A 647 -20.64 -20.57 23.30
CA GLN A 647 -19.70 -20.80 22.18
C GLN A 647 -20.34 -20.65 20.79
N ASP A 648 -21.65 -20.47 20.73
CA ASP A 648 -22.38 -20.37 19.47
C ASP A 648 -22.35 -18.94 18.93
N TRP A 649 -22.13 -18.80 17.63
CA TRP A 649 -22.03 -17.52 16.92
C TRP A 649 -22.92 -17.52 15.68
N PHE A 650 -23.68 -16.44 15.48
CA PHE A 650 -24.29 -16.11 14.20
C PHE A 650 -23.27 -15.42 13.30
N VAL A 651 -23.19 -15.88 12.05
CA VAL A 651 -22.40 -15.23 10.99
C VAL A 651 -23.34 -14.31 10.21
N VAL A 652 -23.14 -13.00 10.31
CA VAL A 652 -24.02 -11.99 9.69
C VAL A 652 -23.30 -11.31 8.53
N PRO A 653 -23.57 -11.66 7.27
CA PRO A 653 -22.94 -11.00 6.12
C PRO A 653 -23.45 -9.57 5.95
N LYS A 654 -22.64 -8.70 5.34
CA LYS A 654 -22.99 -7.28 5.19
C LYS A 654 -23.14 -6.75 3.77
N VAL A 655 -22.83 -7.52 2.72
CA VAL A 655 -22.93 -7.03 1.33
C VAL A 655 -23.80 -7.95 0.44
N PRO A 656 -24.81 -7.40 -0.28
CA PRO A 656 -25.66 -8.18 -1.19
C PRO A 656 -24.92 -8.55 -2.47
N PHE A 657 -25.03 -9.80 -2.94
CA PHE A 657 -24.33 -10.24 -4.15
C PHE A 657 -25.01 -9.80 -5.46
N TYR A 658 -26.35 -9.68 -5.48
CA TYR A 658 -27.12 -9.26 -6.66
C TYR A 658 -28.44 -8.55 -6.32
N ILE A 659 -28.80 -7.53 -7.10
CA ILE A 659 -30.08 -6.81 -7.08
C ILE A 659 -30.64 -6.75 -8.51
N GLY A 660 -31.83 -7.27 -8.80
CA GLY A 660 -32.42 -7.15 -10.14
C GLY A 660 -33.64 -8.01 -10.43
N GLY A 661 -34.06 -8.02 -11.70
CA GLY A 661 -35.27 -8.71 -12.16
C GLY A 661 -35.15 -10.24 -12.24
N PHE A 662 -36.29 -10.92 -12.13
CA PHE A 662 -36.43 -12.36 -12.28
C PHE A 662 -37.64 -12.72 -13.14
N LYS A 663 -37.50 -13.70 -14.03
CA LYS A 663 -38.63 -14.32 -14.76
C LYS A 663 -38.50 -15.82 -14.65
N ARG A 664 -39.52 -16.45 -14.07
CA ARG A 664 -39.57 -17.92 -13.90
C ARG A 664 -38.27 -18.48 -13.29
N ARG A 665 -37.73 -17.79 -12.27
CA ARG A 665 -36.52 -18.13 -11.47
C ARG A 665 -35.16 -17.89 -12.09
N LEU A 666 -35.09 -17.46 -13.33
CA LEU A 666 -33.84 -17.04 -13.91
C LEU A 666 -33.66 -15.54 -13.69
N LEU A 667 -32.45 -15.14 -13.28
CA LEU A 667 -32.00 -13.74 -13.31
C LEU A 667 -32.27 -13.23 -14.72
N THR A 668 -33.06 -12.16 -14.84
CA THR A 668 -33.40 -11.61 -16.15
C THR A 668 -33.83 -10.16 -16.10
N GLY A 669 -33.62 -9.45 -17.20
CA GLY A 669 -33.83 -8.01 -17.24
C GLY A 669 -32.68 -7.29 -16.55
N SER A 670 -32.89 -6.03 -16.18
CA SER A 670 -31.84 -5.23 -15.55
C SER A 670 -31.54 -5.70 -14.13
N GLY A 671 -30.25 -5.79 -13.82
CA GLY A 671 -29.75 -6.13 -12.50
C GLY A 671 -28.31 -5.66 -12.27
N GLN A 672 -27.85 -5.80 -11.04
CA GLN A 672 -26.57 -5.33 -10.56
C GLN A 672 -25.94 -6.37 -9.64
N PHE A 673 -24.66 -6.69 -9.86
CA PHE A 673 -23.84 -7.50 -8.96
C PHE A 673 -22.89 -6.58 -8.19
N PHE A 674 -22.42 -7.04 -7.04
CA PHE A 674 -21.51 -6.28 -6.18
C PHE A 674 -20.28 -7.11 -5.80
N TRP A 675 -19.15 -6.42 -5.64
CA TRP A 675 -17.94 -6.91 -4.99
C TRP A 675 -18.14 -7.10 -3.48
N PRO A 676 -17.29 -7.89 -2.81
CA PRO A 676 -17.38 -8.11 -1.37
C PRO A 676 -17.28 -6.84 -0.51
N ASN A 677 -16.66 -5.77 -1.02
CA ASN A 677 -16.56 -4.48 -0.36
C ASN A 677 -17.79 -3.56 -0.59
N GLY A 678 -18.79 -4.02 -1.35
CA GLY A 678 -20.00 -3.26 -1.67
C GLY A 678 -19.92 -2.43 -2.95
N ALA A 679 -18.77 -2.37 -3.63
CA ALA A 679 -18.66 -1.72 -4.93
C ALA A 679 -19.48 -2.50 -5.98
N PRO A 680 -20.11 -1.83 -6.98
CA PRO A 680 -20.72 -2.52 -8.11
C PRO A 680 -19.66 -3.36 -8.84
N LEU A 681 -19.99 -4.60 -9.23
CA LEU A 681 -19.18 -5.47 -10.10
C LEU A 681 -19.71 -5.42 -11.54
N PHE A 682 -21.02 -5.52 -11.69
CA PHE A 682 -21.69 -5.50 -12.98
C PHE A 682 -23.01 -4.77 -12.85
N LYS A 683 -23.39 -3.99 -13.84
CA LYS A 683 -24.70 -3.36 -13.94
C LYS A 683 -25.23 -3.45 -15.36
N GLY A 684 -26.27 -4.23 -15.58
CA GLY A 684 -26.82 -4.41 -16.92
C GLY A 684 -27.90 -5.47 -17.02
N GLU A 685 -28.15 -5.91 -18.25
CA GLU A 685 -29.14 -6.92 -18.56
C GLU A 685 -28.58 -8.33 -18.31
N VAL A 686 -29.35 -9.12 -17.58
CA VAL A 686 -29.16 -10.56 -17.44
C VAL A 686 -30.23 -11.22 -18.31
N ARG A 687 -29.90 -12.30 -19.01
CA ARG A 687 -30.87 -13.09 -19.79
C ARG A 687 -30.70 -14.55 -19.43
N LYS A 688 -31.79 -15.14 -18.91
CA LYS A 688 -31.85 -16.57 -18.55
C LYS A 688 -30.71 -17.00 -17.61
N GLY A 689 -30.35 -16.16 -16.63
CA GLY A 689 -29.30 -16.48 -15.65
C GLY A 689 -27.86 -16.22 -16.13
N LYS A 690 -27.65 -15.75 -17.35
CA LYS A 690 -26.34 -15.34 -17.87
C LYS A 690 -26.31 -13.81 -18.01
N LEU A 691 -25.16 -13.19 -17.71
CA LEU A 691 -24.92 -11.80 -18.12
C LEU A 691 -25.19 -11.72 -19.63
N ALA A 692 -25.93 -10.70 -20.08
CA ALA A 692 -26.20 -10.49 -21.48
C ALA A 692 -25.43 -9.27 -21.97
N THR A 693 -25.73 -8.09 -21.43
CA THR A 693 -25.07 -6.83 -21.81
C THR A 693 -25.01 -5.90 -20.61
N GLY A 694 -23.90 -5.24 -20.31
CA GLY A 694 -23.86 -4.32 -19.18
C GLY A 694 -22.49 -3.74 -18.88
N PHE A 695 -22.47 -2.78 -17.97
CA PHE A 695 -21.23 -2.18 -17.48
C PHE A 695 -20.56 -3.10 -16.47
N VAL A 696 -19.24 -3.24 -16.59
CA VAL A 696 -18.39 -3.97 -15.63
C VAL A 696 -17.54 -2.96 -14.87
N PHE A 697 -17.35 -3.18 -13.58
CA PHE A 697 -16.61 -2.29 -12.69
C PHE A 697 -15.60 -3.10 -11.86
N ASP A 698 -14.47 -2.50 -11.48
CA ASP A 698 -13.56 -3.09 -10.49
C ASP A 698 -14.00 -2.86 -9.04
N GLU A 699 -13.24 -3.42 -8.09
CA GLU A 699 -13.45 -3.28 -6.65
C GLU A 699 -13.38 -1.81 -6.18
N ARG A 700 -12.82 -0.90 -6.98
CA ARG A 700 -12.75 0.55 -6.69
C ARG A 700 -13.93 1.32 -7.27
N SER A 701 -14.91 0.63 -7.87
CA SER A 701 -16.05 1.20 -8.61
C SER A 701 -15.67 1.92 -9.91
N VAL A 702 -14.50 1.63 -10.49
CA VAL A 702 -14.08 2.14 -11.80
C VAL A 702 -14.73 1.31 -12.89
N CYS A 703 -15.41 1.95 -13.84
CA CYS A 703 -16.10 1.28 -14.94
C CYS A 703 -15.11 0.89 -16.05
N HIS A 704 -14.94 -0.40 -16.31
CA HIS A 704 -14.11 -0.93 -17.39
C HIS A 704 -14.79 -0.92 -18.77
N GLY A 705 -16.05 -0.51 -18.84
CA GLY A 705 -16.79 -0.39 -20.08
C GLY A 705 -18.04 -1.26 -20.13
N HIS A 706 -18.74 -1.17 -21.26
CA HIS A 706 -19.94 -1.94 -21.54
C HIS A 706 -19.57 -3.21 -22.29
N PHE A 707 -19.96 -4.36 -21.75
CA PHE A 707 -19.63 -5.68 -22.28
C PHE A 707 -20.89 -6.40 -22.72
N THR A 708 -20.81 -7.06 -23.86
CA THR A 708 -21.77 -8.06 -24.31
C THR A 708 -21.20 -9.46 -24.08
N PHE A 709 -21.91 -10.25 -23.29
CA PHE A 709 -21.49 -11.58 -22.86
C PHE A 709 -22.13 -12.63 -23.78
N THR A 710 -21.30 -13.23 -24.63
CA THR A 710 -21.69 -14.28 -25.56
C THR A 710 -21.23 -15.65 -25.05
N GLU A 711 -21.59 -16.73 -25.75
CA GLU A 711 -21.08 -18.06 -25.40
C GLU A 711 -19.58 -18.22 -25.65
N ALA A 712 -18.99 -17.38 -26.52
CA ALA A 712 -17.55 -17.33 -26.77
C ALA A 712 -16.77 -16.54 -25.71
N GLY A 713 -17.45 -15.81 -24.82
CA GLY A 713 -16.84 -14.97 -23.79
C GLY A 713 -17.45 -13.57 -23.73
N ALA A 714 -16.88 -12.73 -22.87
CA ALA A 714 -17.18 -11.32 -22.79
C ALA A 714 -16.53 -10.59 -23.98
N VAL A 715 -17.34 -9.91 -24.77
CA VAL A 715 -16.89 -9.05 -25.87
C VAL A 715 -17.17 -7.62 -25.42
N LEU A 716 -16.16 -6.76 -25.46
CA LEU A 716 -16.36 -5.35 -25.23
C LEU A 716 -17.31 -4.81 -26.32
N ASP A 717 -18.48 -4.33 -25.90
CA ASP A 717 -19.54 -3.86 -26.78
C ASP A 717 -19.57 -2.33 -26.74
N GLY A 718 -18.59 -1.77 -27.44
CA GLY A 718 -18.16 -0.38 -27.35
C GLY A 718 -16.63 -0.29 -27.32
N MET A 719 -16.09 0.92 -27.39
CA MET A 719 -14.68 1.15 -27.09
C MET A 719 -14.56 1.43 -25.59
N GLN A 720 -13.49 0.95 -24.97
CA GLN A 720 -13.12 1.34 -23.61
C GLN A 720 -12.96 2.87 -23.60
N PRO A 721 -13.47 3.60 -22.60
CA PRO A 721 -12.66 4.73 -22.15
C PRO A 721 -11.40 4.04 -21.62
N ASP A 722 -10.38 3.91 -22.46
CA ASP A 722 -9.05 3.73 -21.92
C ASP A 722 -8.86 4.88 -20.91
N ASP A 723 -8.13 4.62 -19.84
CA ASP A 723 -7.71 5.57 -18.81
C ASP A 723 -6.82 6.71 -19.40
N VAL A 724 -7.26 7.32 -20.49
CA VAL A 724 -6.57 8.28 -21.33
C VAL A 724 -7.25 9.62 -21.12
N GLU A 725 -6.64 10.48 -20.32
CA GLU A 725 -6.10 11.80 -20.72
C GLU A 725 -6.89 12.70 -21.72
N LEU A 726 -8.17 12.45 -22.02
CA LEU A 726 -8.87 13.07 -23.16
C LEU A 726 -9.62 14.37 -22.85
N SER A 727 -9.47 14.87 -21.64
CA SER A 727 -9.39 16.29 -21.34
C SER A 727 -8.73 16.42 -19.98
N GLY A 728 -7.48 16.87 -19.93
CA GLY A 728 -6.68 16.96 -18.68
C GLY A 728 -7.33 17.72 -17.52
N ASP A 729 -8.47 18.36 -17.73
CA ASP A 729 -9.20 19.13 -16.74
C ASP A 729 -10.61 18.56 -16.43
N GLY A 730 -10.99 17.40 -16.99
CA GLY A 730 -12.36 16.88 -16.86
C GLY A 730 -13.42 17.74 -17.55
N ARG A 731 -13.01 18.58 -18.51
CA ARG A 731 -13.88 19.48 -19.28
C ARG A 731 -14.42 18.82 -20.54
N CYS A 732 -15.49 19.39 -21.09
CA CYS A 732 -16.12 18.96 -22.33
C CYS A 732 -15.20 19.15 -23.52
N ILE A 733 -14.87 18.08 -24.26
CA ILE A 733 -14.00 18.14 -25.46
C ILE A 733 -14.55 19.04 -26.58
N THR A 734 -15.86 19.33 -26.58
CA THR A 734 -16.49 20.16 -27.63
C THR A 734 -16.43 21.67 -27.34
N CYS A 735 -16.54 22.09 -26.07
CA CYS A 735 -16.56 23.51 -25.72
C CYS A 735 -15.40 23.94 -24.83
N GLU A 736 -14.66 22.98 -24.25
CA GLU A 736 -13.52 23.18 -23.35
C GLU A 736 -13.81 24.03 -22.09
N GLU A 737 -15.06 24.43 -21.88
CA GLU A 737 -15.49 25.29 -20.76
C GLU A 737 -16.25 24.51 -19.69
N SER A 738 -17.21 23.69 -20.10
CA SER A 738 -18.13 23.01 -19.18
C SER A 738 -17.58 21.69 -18.66
N VAL A 739 -18.00 21.27 -17.47
CA VAL A 739 -17.67 19.96 -16.90
C VAL A 739 -18.17 18.83 -17.82
N SER A 740 -17.31 17.84 -18.07
CA SER A 740 -17.65 16.65 -18.84
C SER A 740 -18.73 15.83 -18.14
N MET A 741 -19.57 15.15 -18.92
CA MET A 741 -20.61 14.29 -18.37
C MET A 741 -20.05 13.15 -17.52
N ALA A 742 -18.82 12.69 -17.78
CA ALA A 742 -18.16 11.66 -16.98
C ALA A 742 -18.10 12.03 -15.49
N LEU A 743 -17.65 13.26 -15.19
CA LEU A 743 -17.61 13.79 -13.81
C LEU A 743 -19.00 14.04 -13.22
N MET A 744 -20.02 14.18 -14.07
CA MET A 744 -21.42 14.32 -13.64
C MET A 744 -22.13 12.97 -13.45
N GLY A 745 -21.43 11.85 -13.60
CA GLY A 745 -22.05 10.52 -13.61
C GLY A 745 -23.04 10.34 -14.75
N LYS A 746 -22.71 10.86 -15.94
CA LYS A 746 -23.48 10.73 -17.18
C LYS A 746 -22.57 10.29 -18.34
N ALA A 747 -23.17 9.68 -19.36
CA ALA A 747 -22.46 9.20 -20.54
C ALA A 747 -23.35 9.29 -21.79
N LEU A 748 -22.73 9.37 -22.97
CA LEU A 748 -23.42 9.29 -24.26
C LEU A 748 -23.89 7.85 -24.54
N LYS A 749 -25.07 7.68 -25.13
CA LYS A 749 -25.54 6.41 -25.66
C LYS A 749 -25.34 6.32 -27.18
N PRO A 750 -24.98 5.14 -27.72
CA PRO A 750 -24.76 3.88 -27.00
C PRO A 750 -23.33 3.71 -26.47
N CYS A 751 -22.39 4.59 -26.85
CA CYS A 751 -20.97 4.33 -26.70
C CYS A 751 -20.39 4.46 -25.28
N GLY A 752 -21.12 5.04 -24.32
CA GLY A 752 -20.67 5.16 -22.93
C GLY A 752 -19.66 6.28 -22.66
N HIS A 753 -19.29 7.10 -23.64
CA HIS A 753 -18.33 8.20 -23.44
C HIS A 753 -18.96 9.39 -22.74
N GLY A 754 -18.33 9.86 -21.65
CA GLY A 754 -18.72 11.07 -20.92
C GLY A 754 -17.96 12.33 -21.33
N VAL A 755 -17.33 12.35 -22.52
CA VAL A 755 -16.36 13.37 -22.96
C VAL A 755 -16.94 14.75 -23.27
N THR A 756 -18.26 14.87 -23.43
CA THR A 756 -18.94 16.16 -23.66
C THR A 756 -19.71 16.60 -22.41
N CYS A 757 -20.01 17.88 -22.27
CA CYS A 757 -21.05 18.34 -21.35
C CYS A 757 -22.44 18.05 -21.92
N GLU A 758 -23.47 18.14 -21.08
CA GLU A 758 -24.85 17.84 -21.47
C GLU A 758 -25.37 18.76 -22.59
N SER A 759 -24.95 20.04 -22.61
CA SER A 759 -25.37 20.98 -23.65
C SER A 759 -24.71 20.70 -25.01
N CYS A 760 -23.44 20.28 -25.03
CA CYS A 760 -22.75 19.89 -26.27
C CYS A 760 -23.22 18.53 -26.77
N ALA A 761 -23.51 17.58 -25.88
CA ALA A 761 -24.07 16.27 -26.20
C ALA A 761 -25.37 16.36 -27.03
N GLN A 762 -26.20 17.38 -26.76
CA GLN A 762 -27.45 17.62 -27.50
C GLN A 762 -27.23 18.22 -28.89
N LYS A 763 -26.10 18.89 -29.11
CA LYS A 763 -25.79 19.58 -30.38
C LYS A 763 -25.00 18.71 -31.34
N VAL A 764 -24.19 17.79 -30.81
CA VAL A 764 -23.39 16.88 -31.62
C VAL A 764 -24.23 15.65 -32.00
N GLY A 765 -24.33 15.34 -33.30
CA GLY A 765 -25.08 14.17 -33.77
C GLY A 765 -24.34 12.84 -33.58
N GLU A 766 -23.03 12.91 -33.36
CA GLU A 766 -22.14 11.78 -33.14
C GLU A 766 -21.19 12.09 -31.98
N CYS A 767 -20.75 11.06 -31.26
CA CYS A 767 -19.77 11.19 -30.21
C CYS A 767 -18.48 11.80 -30.80
N PRO A 768 -18.01 12.96 -30.30
CA PRO A 768 -16.82 13.60 -30.87
C PRO A 768 -15.55 12.75 -30.72
N TYR A 769 -15.55 11.81 -29.77
CA TYR A 769 -14.46 10.88 -29.54
C TYR A 769 -14.50 9.68 -30.48
N CYS A 770 -15.52 8.81 -30.35
CA CYS A 770 -15.57 7.53 -31.06
C CYS A 770 -16.43 7.55 -32.35
N ARG A 771 -17.02 8.71 -32.70
CA ARG A 771 -17.88 8.91 -33.88
C ARG A 771 -19.16 8.06 -33.91
N THR A 772 -19.51 7.38 -32.82
CA THR A 772 -20.79 6.65 -32.74
C THR A 772 -21.96 7.64 -32.70
N PRO A 773 -23.01 7.45 -33.51
CA PRO A 773 -24.22 8.27 -33.46
C PRO A 773 -24.80 8.34 -32.05
N ILE A 774 -25.15 9.56 -31.61
CA ILE A 774 -25.69 9.78 -30.27
C ILE A 774 -27.19 9.51 -30.31
N GLU A 775 -27.61 8.45 -29.63
CA GLU A 775 -29.03 8.12 -29.46
C GLU A 775 -29.65 8.79 -28.22
N GLY A 776 -28.80 9.23 -27.29
CA GLY A 776 -29.23 9.91 -26.07
C GLY A 776 -28.13 9.97 -25.01
N MET A 777 -28.52 10.21 -23.76
CA MET A 777 -27.62 10.23 -22.61
C MET A 777 -28.09 9.22 -21.55
N LEU A 778 -27.15 8.59 -20.87
CA LEU A 778 -27.36 7.65 -19.76
C LEU A 778 -26.84 8.27 -18.46
N ARG A 779 -27.59 8.13 -17.37
CA ARG A 779 -27.12 8.45 -16.02
C ARG A 779 -26.45 7.22 -15.40
N MET A 780 -25.19 7.34 -15.03
CA MET A 780 -24.38 6.37 -14.31
C MET A 780 -24.53 6.60 -12.80
N THR A 781 -25.67 6.20 -12.24
CA THR A 781 -25.94 6.21 -10.78
C THR A 781 -26.05 4.81 -10.23
#